data_AF-A0A9N9FLX7-F1
#
_entry.id   AF-A0A9N9FLX7-F1
#
_cell.length_a   1.000
_cell.length_b   1.000
_cell.length_c   1.000
_cell.angle_alpha   90.00
_cell.angle_beta   90.00
_cell.angle_gamma   90.00
#
_symmetry.space_group_name_H-M   'P 1'
#
loop_
_entity.id
_entity.type
_entity.pdbx_description
1 polymer ?
#
loop_
_entity_poly.entity_id
_entity_poly.type
_entity_poly.pdbx_seq_one_letter_code
_entity_poly.pdbx_strand_id
1 'polypeptide(L)'
;MKRLKSFIIAGIVCLVAVLFIIPVESYTTFVHEESISYPSPPRVWSSIVYEDGTAVFRIIRRDTSVKLPDRTCLIQKLMLRILYPNGTLTELDMELNIPPLNYCIVAAKPDNFDPINISALKPGYLLLRYYNATDPSKPETWEEWGMIIDWQGQTYEPKFLGLSFIDANTRTVVPGLSAVTVNINRAKGFLRLAALRETNDCEWQQYSIGENKELIQLSGGVIKLPIFKSAQFATIATVDEGYAIVFANSSDTVNNADPLLPRGGLFALSLAYGQKSINSPSLLYQVPLANLLFTALKCDIAFVGVGHVCTLTVQQNLGDATNPTKSDLYYLKITFLSSGSVTSFTSISRALPTNINVKVTEWVVSSLPYGGYVLVSHLKTQPTGLVMYAYVFDEDETNGIPWKLDEPSVTNVAGTYKILPNNTLYFAQQEVKDTWSLIFTDLPRFIGDKDHGYSNVHIDTTEPPIQSTISSSLKQISITYYDAVDLSDGKVSIYQINDGGQEVLKQFVSGTNPKYCQISEDGHVVTINIIESTFSHGGSTFYVTMDNNFVKSNAFKEPLIGLRDKIWTFSTEPSEVRFAGSTSGVLRLTVDGTTYFDQLSAEGQAQFFNNLVNEISTMLTIPPSRLKSSGRFQADITISPEKQYLISLDIIQTKDKSEKSVESIIKDLDTMILNKEVSPISLGKTTRYLDATYGLRTTQNLWNKYKTKIVMVFIALGTLIMLFLLAQRREKKGQNMAILQLGLIIFDLLMDILFVSNNARDVDWLYIPSVIFLTVPIGLNTVLAFLIITNENTNQEFFKWFSQHGKVASIFTLLAGADIEALTILQSNMAGFSFFRAPFSNEAKSKIFWGACLSVFLEDIPQVFIQRNTVNYDIIPLLTLISSSLNLTINIIGRLYQAINRLRNKEELELKGKDEGFGGLDPFPKPSVGKINDDEHKIDIKDDQLDVKAAKNLEKKNSKSSFQEMIN
;
A
#
# COMPACT_ATOMS: atom_id res chain seq x y z
N MET A 1 8.53 45.57 60.63
CA MET A 1 8.42 44.13 60.31
C MET A 1 7.95 43.83 58.88
N LYS A 2 6.69 44.07 58.45
CA LYS A 2 6.19 43.62 57.12
C LYS A 2 7.14 43.91 55.93
N ARG A 3 7.61 45.17 55.76
CA ARG A 3 8.57 45.54 54.69
C ARG A 3 9.88 44.75 54.72
N LEU A 4 10.39 44.40 55.90
CA LEU A 4 11.63 43.61 56.04
C LEU A 4 11.41 42.16 55.58
N LYS A 5 10.24 41.56 55.85
CA LYS A 5 9.90 40.24 55.29
C LYS A 5 9.80 40.29 53.77
N SER A 6 9.19 41.32 53.17
CA SER A 6 9.19 41.47 51.70
C SER A 6 10.60 41.61 51.11
N PHE A 7 11.49 42.38 51.74
CA PHE A 7 12.87 42.51 51.27
C PHE A 7 13.67 41.21 51.37
N ILE A 8 13.51 40.45 52.47
CA ILE A 8 14.16 39.15 52.64
C ILE A 8 13.59 38.13 51.64
N ILE A 9 12.27 38.10 51.40
CA ILE A 9 11.65 37.20 50.42
C ILE A 9 12.10 37.57 48.99
N ALA A 10 12.11 38.86 48.62
CA ALA A 10 12.61 39.30 47.32
C ALA A 10 14.11 38.99 47.13
N GLY A 11 14.91 39.18 48.19
CA GLY A 11 16.33 38.81 48.20
C GLY A 11 16.55 37.30 48.03
N ILE A 12 15.78 36.46 48.72
CA ILE A 12 15.82 35.00 48.56
C ILE A 12 15.34 34.58 47.16
N VAL A 13 14.29 35.18 46.62
CA VAL A 13 13.81 34.89 45.26
C VAL A 13 14.84 35.30 44.21
N CYS A 14 15.53 36.44 44.38
CA CYS A 14 16.64 36.81 43.50
C CYS A 14 17.84 35.87 43.67
N LEU A 15 18.20 35.46 44.90
CA LEU A 15 19.30 34.53 45.14
C LEU A 15 19.01 33.16 44.54
N VAL A 16 17.77 32.66 44.66
CA VAL A 16 17.30 31.41 44.05
C VAL A 16 17.27 31.55 42.53
N ALA A 17 16.79 32.66 41.96
CA ALA A 17 16.82 32.88 40.52
C ALA A 17 18.25 32.90 39.98
N VAL A 18 19.20 33.54 40.67
CA VAL A 18 20.63 33.53 40.30
C VAL A 18 21.26 32.14 40.49
N LEU A 19 20.88 31.39 41.53
CA LEU A 19 21.30 29.99 41.72
C LEU A 19 20.70 29.01 40.68
N PHE A 20 19.64 29.39 39.99
CA PHE A 20 19.10 28.65 38.83
C PHE A 20 19.66 29.12 37.48
N ILE A 21 20.47 30.20 37.43
CA ILE A 21 21.36 30.50 36.30
C ILE A 21 22.67 29.72 36.50
N ILE A 22 22.54 28.40 36.58
CA ILE A 22 23.66 27.50 36.28
C ILE A 22 23.86 27.58 34.76
N PRO A 23 25.09 27.74 34.24
CA PRO A 23 25.32 27.60 32.81
C PRO A 23 24.93 26.17 32.41
N VAL A 24 23.88 26.02 31.62
CA VAL A 24 23.51 24.74 31.01
C VAL A 24 24.72 24.27 30.21
N GLU A 25 25.17 23.02 30.43
CA GLU A 25 26.37 22.49 29.79
C GLU A 25 26.24 22.65 28.27
N SER A 26 27.23 23.31 27.66
CA SER A 26 27.06 23.93 26.33
C SER A 26 27.16 22.94 25.15
N TYR A 27 27.41 21.67 25.51
CA TYR A 27 27.45 20.45 24.73
C TYR A 27 26.77 19.37 25.59
N THR A 28 26.20 18.32 24.99
CA THR A 28 25.62 17.20 25.75
C THR A 28 26.56 16.01 25.74
N THR A 29 26.69 15.33 26.89
CA THR A 29 27.51 14.12 27.01
C THR A 29 26.59 12.90 27.13
N PHE A 30 26.68 11.98 26.17
CA PHE A 30 26.06 10.66 26.26
C PHE A 30 27.05 9.69 26.90
N VAL A 31 26.61 8.88 27.87
CA VAL A 31 27.44 7.91 28.58
C VAL A 31 26.70 6.57 28.63
N HIS A 32 27.37 5.49 28.25
CA HIS A 32 26.83 4.13 28.28
C HIS A 32 27.78 3.17 29.00
N GLU A 33 27.25 2.37 29.91
CA GLU A 33 27.95 1.24 30.56
C GLU A 33 27.44 -0.06 29.93
N GLU A 34 28.35 -0.83 29.35
CA GLU A 34 28.02 -2.04 28.58
C GLU A 34 27.45 -3.14 29.46
N SER A 35 26.37 -3.81 29.02
CA SER A 35 25.71 -4.84 29.84
C SER A 35 26.58 -6.07 30.13
N ILE A 36 27.61 -6.32 29.32
CA ILE A 36 28.58 -7.40 29.47
C ILE A 36 29.98 -6.82 29.68
N SER A 37 30.55 -7.07 30.86
CA SER A 37 31.93 -6.71 31.20
C SER A 37 32.94 -7.67 30.56
N TYR A 38 34.07 -7.13 30.08
CA TYR A 38 35.18 -7.90 29.50
C TYR A 38 36.55 -7.39 29.99
N PRO A 39 37.63 -8.20 29.91
CA PRO A 39 38.98 -7.81 30.37
C PRO A 39 39.64 -6.63 29.64
N SER A 40 39.03 -6.12 28.56
CA SER A 40 39.48 -4.95 27.82
C SER A 40 38.32 -3.99 27.58
N PRO A 41 38.55 -2.67 27.64
CA PRO A 41 37.48 -1.67 27.55
C PRO A 41 36.78 -1.72 26.19
N PRO A 42 35.48 -1.38 26.14
CA PRO A 42 34.77 -1.13 24.89
C PRO A 42 35.45 0.03 24.18
N ARG A 43 35.48 0.00 22.84
CA ARG A 43 36.04 1.08 22.03
C ARG A 43 35.11 1.43 20.90
N VAL A 44 34.76 2.71 20.80
CA VAL A 44 33.88 3.25 19.74
C VAL A 44 34.70 3.38 18.46
N TRP A 45 34.75 2.32 17.64
CA TRP A 45 35.74 2.20 16.56
C TRP A 45 35.29 2.82 15.23
N SER A 46 33.99 2.76 14.94
CA SER A 46 33.41 3.36 13.74
C SER A 46 31.91 3.59 13.93
N SER A 47 31.33 4.49 13.16
CA SER A 47 29.89 4.77 13.20
C SER A 47 29.28 5.10 11.85
N ILE A 48 28.00 4.77 11.70
CA ILE A 48 27.16 5.05 10.54
C ILE A 48 25.88 5.76 11.00
N VAL A 49 25.29 6.58 10.12
CA VAL A 49 24.17 7.49 10.45
C VAL A 49 23.06 7.34 9.40
N TYR A 50 21.82 7.30 9.88
CA TYR A 50 20.59 7.28 9.07
C TYR A 50 19.96 8.69 9.02
N GLU A 51 19.07 8.94 8.06
CA GLU A 51 18.54 10.30 7.79
C GLU A 51 17.58 10.87 8.85
N ASP A 52 17.06 10.00 9.70
CA ASP A 52 16.31 10.32 10.92
C ASP A 52 17.21 10.79 12.07
N GLY A 53 18.54 10.63 11.93
CA GLY A 53 19.52 10.90 12.98
C GLY A 53 19.90 9.67 13.81
N THR A 54 19.31 8.49 13.57
CA THR A 54 19.72 7.25 14.24
C THR A 54 21.18 6.94 13.91
N ALA A 55 22.00 6.70 14.93
CA ALA A 55 23.42 6.42 14.80
C ALA A 55 23.74 5.00 15.29
N VAL A 56 24.45 4.23 14.47
CA VAL A 56 24.91 2.88 14.83
C VAL A 56 26.41 2.89 14.98
N PHE A 57 26.86 2.58 16.19
CA PHE A 57 28.26 2.52 16.57
C PHE A 57 28.72 1.06 16.60
N ARG A 58 29.87 0.76 15.99
CA ARG A 58 30.55 -0.52 16.17
C ARG A 58 31.52 -0.40 17.34
N ILE A 59 31.24 -1.16 18.39
CA ILE A 59 32.13 -1.34 19.52
C ILE A 59 33.12 -2.45 19.17
N ILE A 60 34.38 -2.27 19.58
CA ILE A 60 35.37 -3.36 19.58
C ILE A 60 35.94 -3.53 20.98
N ARG A 61 36.31 -4.77 21.32
CA ARG A 61 37.05 -5.12 22.53
C ARG A 61 38.24 -5.98 22.13
N ARG A 62 39.43 -5.66 22.64
CA ARG A 62 40.68 -6.38 22.34
C ARG A 62 40.65 -7.75 23.01
N ASP A 63 40.99 -8.81 22.27
CA ASP A 63 41.31 -10.09 22.89
C ASP A 63 42.69 -9.98 23.58
N THR A 64 42.73 -10.12 24.89
CA THR A 64 43.96 -10.04 25.69
C THR A 64 44.74 -11.37 25.75
N SER A 65 44.13 -12.48 25.31
CA SER A 65 44.76 -13.79 25.22
C SER A 65 45.60 -13.93 23.94
N VAL A 66 45.14 -13.34 22.83
CA VAL A 66 45.84 -13.36 21.54
C VAL A 66 46.84 -12.21 21.45
N LYS A 67 48.12 -12.55 21.26
CA LYS A 67 49.23 -11.59 21.07
C LYS A 67 49.98 -11.88 19.78
N LEU A 68 49.81 -11.02 18.79
CA LEU A 68 50.55 -11.02 17.53
C LEU A 68 51.37 -9.71 17.45
N PRO A 69 52.58 -9.72 16.87
CA PRO A 69 53.41 -8.51 16.78
C PRO A 69 52.83 -7.44 15.85
N ASP A 70 52.26 -7.85 14.71
CA ASP A 70 51.86 -6.94 13.62
C ASP A 70 50.34 -6.68 13.55
N ARG A 71 49.56 -7.25 14.47
CA ARG A 71 48.07 -7.20 14.46
C ARG A 71 47.48 -7.11 15.86
N THR A 72 46.44 -6.30 16.04
CA THR A 72 45.60 -6.30 17.25
C THR A 72 44.35 -7.13 16.99
N CYS A 73 44.25 -8.31 17.62
CA CYS A 73 43.04 -9.12 17.55
C CYS A 73 41.99 -8.71 18.60
N LEU A 74 40.75 -8.99 18.25
CA LEU A 74 39.52 -8.58 18.92
C LEU A 74 38.73 -9.82 19.35
N ILE A 75 37.80 -9.62 20.28
CA ILE A 75 36.77 -10.61 20.58
C ILE A 75 35.96 -10.87 19.30
N GLN A 76 35.72 -12.15 18.97
CA GLN A 76 35.08 -12.57 17.72
C GLN A 76 33.54 -12.38 17.74
N LYS A 77 33.11 -11.14 18.00
CA LYS A 77 31.71 -10.70 17.96
C LYS A 77 31.61 -9.38 17.21
N LEU A 78 30.54 -9.22 16.43
CA LEU A 78 30.13 -7.92 15.93
C LEU A 78 29.24 -7.26 16.99
N MET A 79 29.82 -6.34 17.76
CA MET A 79 29.13 -5.58 18.81
C MET A 79 28.64 -4.24 18.22
N LEU A 80 27.33 -4.07 18.11
CA LEU A 80 26.69 -2.85 17.59
C LEU A 80 25.84 -2.18 18.67
N ARG A 81 25.85 -0.85 18.68
CA ARG A 81 25.06 -0.02 19.59
C ARG A 81 24.23 0.95 18.76
N ILE A 82 22.91 0.79 18.78
CA ILE A 82 21.95 1.58 18.00
C ILE A 82 21.43 2.69 18.92
N LEU A 83 21.85 3.93 18.67
CA LEU A 83 21.41 5.12 19.42
C LEU A 83 20.36 5.87 18.59
N TYR A 84 19.15 5.97 19.10
CA TYR A 84 18.03 6.64 18.45
C TYR A 84 18.00 8.15 18.81
N PRO A 85 17.35 9.01 17.99
CA PRO A 85 17.27 10.46 18.23
C PRO A 85 16.60 10.87 19.55
N ASN A 86 15.84 9.97 20.18
CA ASN A 86 15.24 10.18 21.51
C ASN A 86 16.20 9.88 22.68
N GLY A 87 17.47 9.56 22.41
CA GLY A 87 18.50 9.22 23.40
C GLY A 87 18.46 7.77 23.91
N THR A 88 17.53 6.93 23.43
CA THR A 88 17.49 5.51 23.79
C THR A 88 18.52 4.71 23.00
N LEU A 89 19.12 3.69 23.64
CA LEU A 89 20.13 2.83 23.05
C LEU A 89 19.70 1.36 23.05
N THR A 90 20.03 0.62 22.00
CA THR A 90 19.88 -0.84 21.92
C THR A 90 21.24 -1.50 21.67
N GLU A 91 21.59 -2.50 22.47
CA GLU A 91 22.77 -3.35 22.27
C GLU A 91 22.42 -4.53 21.35
N LEU A 92 23.29 -4.82 20.38
CA LEU A 92 23.19 -5.96 19.47
C LEU A 92 24.57 -6.61 19.30
N ASP A 93 24.79 -7.72 20.00
CA ASP A 93 26.05 -8.50 19.97
C ASP A 93 25.86 -9.81 19.22
N MET A 94 26.55 -9.96 18.08
CA MET A 94 26.36 -11.09 17.16
C MET A 94 27.64 -11.93 17.00
N GLU A 95 27.51 -13.26 17.10
CA GLU A 95 28.53 -14.22 16.71
C GLU A 95 28.34 -14.60 15.23
N LEU A 96 29.06 -13.91 14.33
CA LEU A 96 28.94 -14.12 12.89
C LEU A 96 29.83 -15.27 12.41
N ASN A 97 29.29 -16.12 11.55
CA ASN A 97 30.03 -17.18 10.84
C ASN A 97 30.90 -16.62 9.70
N ILE A 98 31.87 -15.76 10.05
CA ILE A 98 32.87 -15.19 9.13
C ILE A 98 34.29 -15.59 9.59
N PRO A 99 35.28 -15.68 8.68
CA PRO A 99 36.61 -16.15 9.06
C PRO A 99 37.27 -15.30 10.18
N PRO A 100 37.93 -15.92 11.18
CA PRO A 100 38.52 -15.21 12.34
C PRO A 100 39.50 -14.08 12.00
N LEU A 101 40.12 -14.12 10.81
CA LEU A 101 40.98 -13.05 10.29
C LEU A 101 40.30 -11.67 10.32
N ASN A 102 38.97 -11.63 10.22
CA ASN A 102 38.19 -10.39 10.21
C ASN A 102 38.19 -9.65 11.54
N TYR A 103 38.47 -10.36 12.64
CA TYR A 103 38.55 -9.80 13.98
C TYR A 103 40.00 -9.44 14.37
N CYS A 104 40.91 -9.28 13.41
CA CYS A 104 42.29 -8.84 13.67
C CYS A 104 42.67 -7.61 12.84
N ILE A 105 42.70 -6.45 13.50
CA ILE A 105 43.14 -5.17 12.95
C ILE A 105 44.62 -5.27 12.56
N VAL A 106 44.94 -4.89 11.33
CA VAL A 106 46.29 -5.00 10.75
C VAL A 106 46.99 -3.64 10.80
N ALA A 107 48.25 -3.61 11.26
CA ALA A 107 49.06 -2.40 11.24
C ALA A 107 49.61 -2.10 9.83
N ALA A 108 48.74 -1.62 8.94
CA ALA A 108 49.18 -0.96 7.71
C ALA A 108 49.78 0.43 8.04
N LYS A 109 50.39 1.07 7.04
CA LYS A 109 50.87 2.46 7.12
C LYS A 109 50.23 3.27 5.99
N PRO A 110 49.71 4.49 6.24
CA PRO A 110 49.79 5.24 7.50
C PRO A 110 48.93 4.70 8.65
N ASP A 111 47.81 4.04 8.36
CA ASP A 111 46.75 3.76 9.35
C ASP A 111 46.41 2.28 9.56
N ASN A 112 45.81 2.00 10.72
CA ASN A 112 45.35 0.68 11.11
C ASN A 112 44.16 0.23 10.25
N PHE A 113 44.27 -0.92 9.60
CA PHE A 113 43.21 -1.48 8.79
C PHE A 113 42.30 -2.42 9.60
N ASP A 114 40.99 -2.20 9.52
CA ASP A 114 39.96 -3.10 10.05
C ASP A 114 39.26 -3.86 8.90
N PRO A 115 39.32 -5.20 8.87
CA PRO A 115 38.63 -6.01 7.86
C PRO A 115 37.11 -5.82 7.81
N ILE A 116 36.49 -5.41 8.92
CA ILE A 116 35.04 -5.27 9.03
C ILE A 116 34.65 -3.81 8.81
N ASN A 117 33.89 -3.58 7.73
CA ASN A 117 33.35 -2.26 7.40
C ASN A 117 31.81 -2.31 7.38
N ILE A 118 31.15 -1.26 7.89
CA ILE A 118 29.68 -1.17 7.94
C ILE A 118 29.18 0.05 7.15
N SER A 119 28.00 -0.05 6.54
CA SER A 119 27.36 1.05 5.81
C SER A 119 25.84 1.05 6.04
N ALA A 120 25.27 2.22 6.33
CA ALA A 120 23.84 2.36 6.65
C ALA A 120 22.99 2.37 5.37
N LEU A 121 22.27 1.28 5.12
CA LEU A 121 21.29 1.17 4.04
C LEU A 121 20.00 1.92 4.47
N LYS A 122 18.83 1.54 3.96
CA LYS A 122 17.55 2.03 4.48
C LYS A 122 17.41 1.73 5.99
N PRO A 123 16.68 2.54 6.79
CA PRO A 123 16.44 2.28 8.21
C PRO A 123 15.99 0.84 8.49
N GLY A 124 16.44 0.30 9.62
CA GLY A 124 16.31 -1.13 9.93
C GLY A 124 17.43 -2.02 9.40
N TYR A 125 18.23 -1.60 8.41
CA TYR A 125 19.19 -2.46 7.70
C TYR A 125 20.57 -1.82 7.49
N LEU A 126 21.63 -2.62 7.61
CA LEU A 126 23.00 -2.24 7.27
C LEU A 126 23.67 -3.27 6.34
N LEU A 127 24.65 -2.79 5.56
CA LEU A 127 25.61 -3.63 4.86
C LEU A 127 26.81 -3.87 5.77
N LEU A 128 27.17 -5.14 5.97
CA LEU A 128 28.45 -5.57 6.52
C LEU A 128 29.35 -6.03 5.38
N ARG A 129 30.56 -5.47 5.27
CA ARG A 129 31.62 -5.95 4.38
C ARG A 129 32.74 -6.58 5.20
N TYR A 130 33.25 -7.70 4.72
CA TYR A 130 34.28 -8.52 5.36
C TYR A 130 35.08 -9.29 4.30
N TYR A 131 36.12 -9.99 4.72
CA TYR A 131 37.02 -10.72 3.84
C TYR A 131 36.93 -12.23 4.05
N ASN A 132 36.92 -12.99 2.95
CA ASN A 132 37.07 -14.43 2.95
C ASN A 132 38.43 -14.83 2.37
N ALA A 133 39.02 -15.92 2.86
CA ALA A 133 40.27 -16.45 2.35
C ALA A 133 40.38 -17.95 2.66
N THR A 134 40.50 -18.79 1.62
CA THR A 134 40.68 -20.24 1.79
C THR A 134 42.00 -20.57 2.49
N ASP A 135 43.02 -19.74 2.29
CA ASP A 135 44.29 -19.79 3.01
C ASP A 135 44.72 -18.35 3.35
N PRO A 136 44.51 -17.88 4.60
CA PRO A 136 44.85 -16.52 5.00
C PRO A 136 46.34 -16.16 4.84
N SER A 137 47.24 -17.13 4.67
CA SER A 137 48.66 -16.91 4.37
C SER A 137 48.96 -16.62 2.89
N LYS A 138 48.00 -16.88 1.99
CA LYS A 138 48.09 -16.73 0.54
C LYS A 138 47.25 -15.55 0.03
N PRO A 139 47.88 -14.39 -0.28
CA PRO A 139 47.19 -13.18 -0.77
C PRO A 139 46.20 -13.41 -1.91
N GLU A 140 46.53 -14.31 -2.83
CA GLU A 140 45.73 -14.66 -4.00
C GLU A 140 44.34 -15.20 -3.64
N THR A 141 44.17 -15.82 -2.45
CA THR A 141 42.90 -16.39 -2.00
C THR A 141 41.95 -15.38 -1.34
N TRP A 142 42.37 -14.12 -1.16
CA TRP A 142 41.57 -13.12 -0.44
C TRP A 142 40.46 -12.51 -1.32
N GLU A 143 39.23 -12.53 -0.83
CA GLU A 143 38.00 -12.08 -1.49
C GLU A 143 37.24 -11.10 -0.59
N GLU A 144 36.64 -10.06 -1.16
CA GLU A 144 35.72 -9.17 -0.44
C GLU A 144 34.28 -9.69 -0.57
N TRP A 145 33.59 -9.82 0.56
CA TRP A 145 32.21 -10.30 0.67
C TRP A 145 31.34 -9.28 1.41
N GLY A 146 30.06 -9.20 1.04
CA GLY A 146 29.07 -8.33 1.66
C GLY A 146 27.83 -9.10 2.08
N MET A 147 27.29 -8.85 3.27
CA MET A 147 26.00 -9.37 3.74
C MET A 147 25.13 -8.24 4.28
N ILE A 148 23.80 -8.38 4.18
CA ILE A 148 22.87 -7.49 4.88
C ILE A 148 22.62 -8.04 6.29
N ILE A 149 22.52 -7.15 7.26
CA ILE A 149 22.10 -7.43 8.64
C ILE A 149 20.98 -6.43 9.00
N ASP A 150 19.95 -6.88 9.70
CA ASP A 150 18.93 -5.98 10.26
C ASP A 150 19.13 -5.70 11.76
N TRP A 151 18.41 -4.70 12.27
CA TRP A 151 18.48 -4.29 13.68
C TRP A 151 17.92 -5.32 14.67
N GLN A 152 17.39 -6.46 14.19
CA GLN A 152 16.99 -7.60 15.00
C GLN A 152 18.11 -8.67 15.06
N GLY A 153 19.21 -8.49 14.33
CA GLY A 153 20.34 -9.42 14.26
C GLY A 153 20.18 -10.54 13.24
N GLN A 154 19.13 -10.51 12.41
CA GLN A 154 19.00 -11.49 11.33
C GLN A 154 19.99 -11.13 10.21
N THR A 155 20.71 -12.16 9.74
CA THR A 155 21.65 -12.08 8.62
C THR A 155 20.99 -12.59 7.34
N TYR A 156 21.35 -12.00 6.20
CA TYR A 156 20.85 -12.37 4.87
C TYR A 156 21.99 -12.91 3.99
N GLU A 157 21.66 -13.55 2.87
CA GLU A 157 22.62 -14.33 2.06
C GLU A 157 23.86 -13.51 1.65
N PRO A 158 25.08 -13.94 2.04
CA PRO A 158 26.31 -13.23 1.68
C PRO A 158 26.60 -13.25 0.17
N LYS A 159 27.12 -12.14 -0.33
CA LYS A 159 27.47 -11.91 -1.74
C LYS A 159 28.97 -11.70 -1.89
N PHE A 160 29.59 -12.46 -2.81
CA PHE A 160 30.91 -12.12 -3.33
C PHE A 160 30.85 -10.75 -4.03
N LEU A 161 31.68 -9.80 -3.59
CA LEU A 161 31.77 -8.46 -4.17
C LEU A 161 32.94 -8.37 -5.15
N GLY A 162 34.10 -8.93 -4.82
CA GLY A 162 35.26 -8.88 -5.71
C GLY A 162 36.50 -9.54 -5.12
N LEU A 163 37.57 -9.57 -5.92
CA LEU A 163 38.88 -10.03 -5.46
C LEU A 163 39.56 -8.92 -4.64
N SER A 164 40.21 -9.29 -3.54
CA SER A 164 40.99 -8.33 -2.76
C SER A 164 42.18 -7.80 -3.56
N PHE A 165 42.49 -6.52 -3.42
CA PHE A 165 43.66 -5.91 -4.03
C PHE A 165 44.96 -6.51 -3.48
N ILE A 166 45.91 -6.76 -4.38
CA ILE A 166 47.27 -7.21 -4.09
C ILE A 166 48.21 -6.23 -4.80
N ASP A 167 49.19 -5.69 -4.08
CA ASP A 167 50.23 -4.84 -4.66
C ASP A 167 51.16 -5.69 -5.54
N ALA A 168 51.33 -5.28 -6.80
CA ALA A 168 52.09 -6.04 -7.78
C ALA A 168 53.59 -6.18 -7.46
N ASN A 169 54.14 -5.25 -6.66
CA ASN A 169 55.55 -5.13 -6.29
C ASN A 169 55.86 -5.90 -5.00
N THR A 170 55.07 -5.68 -3.94
CA THR A 170 55.28 -6.34 -2.64
C THR A 170 54.65 -7.73 -2.57
N ARG A 171 53.71 -8.04 -3.46
CA ARG A 171 52.90 -9.26 -3.47
C ARG A 171 52.07 -9.48 -2.20
N THR A 172 51.82 -8.42 -1.43
CA THR A 172 50.95 -8.46 -0.24
C THR A 172 49.54 -7.97 -0.55
N VAL A 173 48.53 -8.52 0.12
CA VAL A 173 47.19 -7.90 0.15
C VAL A 173 47.32 -6.49 0.74
N VAL A 174 46.74 -5.50 0.08
CA VAL A 174 46.53 -4.16 0.67
C VAL A 174 45.02 -3.96 0.80
N PRO A 175 44.43 -4.46 1.90
CA PRO A 175 42.98 -4.42 2.09
C PRO A 175 42.52 -3.01 2.48
N GLY A 176 41.23 -2.72 2.28
CA GLY A 176 40.66 -1.39 2.53
C GLY A 176 40.65 -0.44 1.34
N LEU A 177 41.28 -0.81 0.21
CA LEU A 177 41.17 -0.11 -1.08
C LEU A 177 39.81 -0.38 -1.77
N SER A 178 38.72 -0.30 -1.01
CA SER A 178 37.34 -0.59 -1.43
C SER A 178 36.34 0.27 -0.64
N ALA A 179 35.75 1.24 -1.32
CA ALA A 179 34.75 2.17 -0.77
C ALA A 179 33.33 1.78 -1.22
N VAL A 180 32.35 2.08 -0.37
CA VAL A 180 30.92 1.98 -0.70
C VAL A 180 30.23 3.30 -0.40
N THR A 181 29.42 3.76 -1.35
CA THR A 181 28.52 4.91 -1.19
C THR A 181 27.09 4.44 -1.43
N VAL A 182 26.26 4.58 -0.40
CA VAL A 182 24.82 4.24 -0.45
C VAL A 182 24.10 5.33 -1.24
N ASN A 183 23.08 4.96 -2.02
CA ASN A 183 22.29 5.90 -2.80
C ASN A 183 21.56 6.92 -1.92
N ILE A 184 21.29 8.12 -2.46
CA ILE A 184 20.49 9.16 -1.77
C ILE A 184 19.09 8.63 -1.43
N ASN A 185 18.52 7.79 -2.28
CA ASN A 185 17.37 6.94 -1.95
C ASN A 185 17.90 5.58 -1.48
N ARG A 186 18.09 5.41 -0.17
CA ARG A 186 18.74 4.22 0.40
C ARG A 186 18.04 2.88 0.13
N ALA A 187 16.82 2.89 -0.38
CA ALA A 187 16.14 1.67 -0.85
C ALA A 187 16.76 1.14 -2.17
N LYS A 188 17.38 2.00 -3.00
CA LYS A 188 17.98 1.64 -4.28
C LYS A 188 19.34 0.91 -4.17
N GLY A 189 19.92 0.81 -2.97
CA GLY A 189 21.19 0.12 -2.72
C GLY A 189 22.40 1.05 -2.76
N PHE A 190 23.51 0.63 -3.40
CA PHE A 190 24.80 1.30 -3.29
C PHE A 190 25.72 1.12 -4.51
N LEU A 191 26.72 1.99 -4.63
CA LEU A 191 27.89 1.87 -5.51
C LEU A 191 29.09 1.38 -4.69
N ARG A 192 29.80 0.37 -5.18
CA ARG A 192 31.15 -0.03 -4.74
C ARG A 192 32.18 0.49 -5.74
N LEU A 193 33.29 1.01 -5.23
CA LEU A 193 34.49 1.38 -5.99
C LEU A 193 35.71 0.74 -5.32
N ALA A 194 36.49 -0.05 -6.02
CA ALA A 194 37.66 -0.74 -5.47
C ALA A 194 38.86 -0.75 -6.42
N ALA A 195 40.08 -0.85 -5.88
CA ALA A 195 41.29 -1.00 -6.67
C ALA A 195 41.37 -2.41 -7.27
N LEU A 196 41.62 -2.50 -8.58
CA LEU A 196 41.66 -3.76 -9.31
C LEU A 196 43.02 -4.47 -9.10
N ARG A 197 42.98 -5.70 -8.56
CA ARG A 197 44.14 -6.53 -8.19
C ARG A 197 45.29 -6.49 -9.21
N GLU A 198 46.51 -6.22 -8.73
CA GLU A 198 47.75 -6.14 -9.52
C GLU A 198 47.76 -5.10 -10.66
N THR A 199 46.88 -4.09 -10.61
CA THR A 199 46.83 -2.98 -11.57
C THR A 199 46.73 -1.62 -10.89
N ASN A 200 46.87 -0.53 -11.65
CA ASN A 200 46.58 0.83 -11.20
C ASN A 200 45.12 1.25 -11.48
N ASP A 201 44.28 0.34 -11.98
CA ASP A 201 42.90 0.63 -12.38
C ASP A 201 41.92 0.46 -11.21
N CYS A 202 40.70 0.98 -11.36
CA CYS A 202 39.61 0.73 -10.40
C CYS A 202 38.45 -0.02 -11.03
N GLU A 203 37.88 -1.00 -10.33
CA GLU A 203 36.58 -1.57 -10.63
C GLU A 203 35.46 -0.79 -9.92
N TRP A 204 34.34 -0.57 -10.62
CA TRP A 204 33.12 -0.01 -10.06
C TRP A 204 31.96 -0.98 -10.29
N GLN A 205 31.05 -1.06 -9.33
CA GLN A 205 29.91 -1.99 -9.34
C GLN A 205 28.71 -1.37 -8.65
N GLN A 206 27.52 -1.48 -9.24
CA GLN A 206 26.29 -0.96 -8.68
C GLN A 206 25.40 -2.13 -8.21
N TYR A 207 24.92 -2.05 -6.97
CA TYR A 207 24.10 -3.09 -6.33
C TYR A 207 22.74 -2.53 -5.87
N SER A 208 21.67 -3.27 -6.12
CA SER A 208 20.35 -3.09 -5.53
C SER A 208 20.05 -4.17 -4.49
N ILE A 209 19.04 -3.91 -3.65
CA ILE A 209 18.54 -4.84 -2.63
C ILE A 209 17.25 -5.48 -3.17
N GLY A 210 17.20 -6.80 -3.27
CA GLY A 210 16.01 -7.53 -3.72
C GLY A 210 14.93 -7.68 -2.63
N GLU A 211 13.77 -8.24 -2.99
CA GLU A 211 12.65 -8.42 -2.05
C GLU A 211 12.97 -9.38 -0.88
N ASN A 212 13.85 -10.37 -1.10
CA ASN A 212 14.34 -11.27 -0.06
C ASN A 212 15.57 -10.69 0.67
N LYS A 213 15.90 -9.42 0.42
CA LYS A 213 17.11 -8.71 0.89
C LYS A 213 18.41 -9.34 0.37
N GLU A 214 18.37 -9.98 -0.80
CA GLU A 214 19.56 -10.40 -1.51
C GLU A 214 20.27 -9.22 -2.20
N LEU A 215 21.60 -9.30 -2.35
CA LEU A 215 22.38 -8.30 -3.08
C LEU A 215 22.45 -8.65 -4.58
N ILE A 216 21.82 -7.80 -5.39
CA ILE A 216 21.70 -7.96 -6.85
C ILE A 216 22.61 -6.94 -7.52
N GLN A 217 23.60 -7.39 -8.30
CA GLN A 217 24.44 -6.50 -9.09
C GLN A 217 23.68 -6.04 -10.34
N LEU A 218 23.50 -4.73 -10.51
CA LEU A 218 22.84 -4.12 -11.67
C LEU A 218 23.81 -3.91 -12.83
N SER A 219 25.01 -3.41 -12.52
CA SER A 219 26.05 -3.10 -13.50
C SER A 219 27.43 -3.06 -12.85
N GLY A 220 28.46 -2.88 -13.68
CA GLY A 220 29.84 -2.68 -13.26
C GLY A 220 30.80 -2.59 -14.44
N GLY A 221 32.03 -2.17 -14.17
CA GLY A 221 33.08 -2.02 -15.17
C GLY A 221 34.41 -1.60 -14.55
N VAL A 222 35.38 -1.27 -15.41
CA VAL A 222 36.73 -0.85 -15.00
C VAL A 222 37.01 0.56 -15.52
N ILE A 223 37.42 1.45 -14.63
CA ILE A 223 37.97 2.77 -14.96
C ILE A 223 39.47 2.58 -15.22
N LYS A 224 39.89 2.82 -16.46
CA LYS A 224 41.30 2.80 -16.84
C LYS A 224 41.98 4.10 -16.43
N LEU A 225 43.08 3.99 -15.67
CA LEU A 225 43.75 5.14 -15.06
C LEU A 225 45.16 5.35 -15.64
N PRO A 226 45.58 6.59 -15.90
CA PRO A 226 46.95 6.89 -16.32
C PRO A 226 47.92 6.68 -15.15
N ILE A 227 49.22 6.54 -15.45
CA ILE A 227 50.26 6.48 -14.40
C ILE A 227 50.36 7.86 -13.72
N PHE A 228 50.13 7.89 -12.40
CA PHE A 228 50.15 9.08 -11.57
C PHE A 228 51.18 8.98 -10.43
N LYS A 229 51.65 10.13 -9.95
CA LYS A 229 52.48 10.29 -8.73
C LYS A 229 51.63 10.19 -7.47
N SER A 230 50.42 10.75 -7.52
CA SER A 230 49.40 10.65 -6.48
C SER A 230 48.02 10.65 -7.14
N ALA A 231 47.07 9.94 -6.54
CA ALA A 231 45.67 10.04 -6.90
C ALA A 231 44.78 9.92 -5.65
N GLN A 232 43.61 10.55 -5.70
CA GLN A 232 42.62 10.56 -4.64
C GLN A 232 41.23 10.35 -5.26
N PHE A 233 40.37 9.59 -4.58
CA PHE A 233 39.05 9.19 -5.08
C PHE A 233 37.97 9.52 -4.05
N ALA A 234 36.86 10.07 -4.54
CA ALA A 234 35.62 10.25 -3.79
C ALA A 234 34.44 9.76 -4.63
N THR A 235 33.37 9.32 -3.98
CA THR A 235 32.13 8.90 -4.64
C THR A 235 30.95 9.59 -3.97
N ILE A 236 30.05 10.12 -4.78
CA ILE A 236 28.87 10.88 -4.38
C ILE A 236 27.64 10.10 -4.85
N ALA A 237 26.57 10.05 -4.05
CA ALA A 237 25.24 9.71 -4.56
C ALA A 237 24.58 11.00 -5.04
N THR A 238 24.19 11.05 -6.32
CA THR A 238 23.70 12.28 -6.95
C THR A 238 22.19 12.44 -6.71
N VAL A 239 21.70 13.68 -6.80
CA VAL A 239 20.33 14.06 -6.41
C VAL A 239 19.26 13.48 -7.36
N ASP A 240 19.64 13.13 -8.60
CA ASP A 240 18.85 12.32 -9.55
C ASP A 240 18.87 10.81 -9.24
N GLU A 241 19.26 10.43 -8.02
CA GLU A 241 19.38 9.04 -7.55
C GLU A 241 20.43 8.20 -8.33
N GLY A 242 21.33 8.86 -9.06
CA GLY A 242 22.53 8.27 -9.66
C GLY A 242 23.73 8.28 -8.71
N TYR A 243 24.94 8.30 -9.31
CA TYR A 243 26.21 8.49 -8.62
C TYR A 243 27.19 9.32 -9.45
N ALA A 244 28.17 9.91 -8.79
CA ALA A 244 29.37 10.47 -9.41
C ALA A 244 30.63 9.86 -8.78
N ILE A 245 31.60 9.49 -9.61
CA ILE A 245 32.96 9.10 -9.17
C ILE A 245 33.89 10.27 -9.51
N VAL A 246 34.40 10.94 -8.48
CA VAL A 246 35.32 12.07 -8.63
C VAL A 246 36.73 11.60 -8.28
N PHE A 247 37.71 11.93 -9.11
CA PHE A 247 39.10 11.60 -8.85
C PHE A 247 40.05 12.75 -9.19
N ALA A 248 41.06 12.94 -8.35
CA ALA A 248 42.16 13.86 -8.58
C ALA A 248 43.42 13.05 -8.87
N ASN A 249 44.27 13.48 -9.81
CA ASN A 249 45.58 12.85 -10.04
C ASN A 249 46.68 13.88 -10.38
N SER A 250 47.93 13.61 -9.96
CA SER A 250 49.11 14.40 -10.33
C SER A 250 50.16 13.54 -11.04
N SER A 251 50.98 14.16 -11.88
CA SER A 251 52.06 13.53 -12.65
C SER A 251 53.42 14.11 -12.27
N ASP A 252 54.47 13.28 -12.39
CA ASP A 252 55.84 13.65 -12.01
C ASP A 252 56.73 13.98 -13.23
N THR A 253 56.12 14.35 -14.36
CA THR A 253 56.82 14.56 -15.62
C THR A 253 57.69 15.82 -15.54
N VAL A 254 58.97 15.63 -15.23
CA VAL A 254 60.03 16.67 -15.19
C VAL A 254 60.36 17.23 -16.58
N ASN A 255 59.45 17.14 -17.55
CA ASN A 255 59.61 17.62 -18.91
C ASN A 255 59.39 19.13 -18.95
N ASN A 256 60.37 19.88 -18.44
CA ASN A 256 60.34 21.34 -18.33
C ASN A 256 60.49 22.07 -19.68
N ALA A 257 60.31 21.36 -20.80
CA ALA A 257 60.23 21.92 -22.14
C ALA A 257 58.95 22.74 -22.38
N ASP A 258 57.87 22.44 -21.65
CA ASP A 258 56.63 23.22 -21.67
C ASP A 258 56.11 23.43 -20.22
N PRO A 259 56.04 24.69 -19.73
CA PRO A 259 55.52 25.03 -18.41
C PRO A 259 53.99 25.13 -18.36
N LEU A 260 53.27 25.00 -19.49
CA LEU A 260 51.81 25.08 -19.58
C LEU A 260 51.13 23.71 -19.54
N LEU A 261 51.87 22.60 -19.69
CA LEU A 261 51.34 21.25 -19.58
C LEU A 261 50.68 21.01 -18.21
N PRO A 262 49.43 20.52 -18.15
CA PRO A 262 48.79 20.12 -16.90
C PRO A 262 49.59 19.04 -16.17
N ARG A 263 49.97 19.30 -14.92
CA ARG A 263 50.70 18.38 -14.04
C ARG A 263 49.83 17.81 -12.92
N GLY A 264 48.64 18.35 -12.71
CA GLY A 264 47.58 17.70 -11.95
C GLY A 264 46.19 18.11 -12.45
N GLY A 265 45.20 17.23 -12.24
CA GLY A 265 43.81 17.47 -12.61
C GLY A 265 42.81 16.83 -11.65
N LEU A 266 41.59 17.35 -11.65
CA LEU A 266 40.40 16.84 -10.95
C LEU A 266 39.33 16.53 -12.00
N PHE A 267 38.74 15.35 -11.94
CA PHE A 267 37.82 14.82 -12.93
C PHE A 267 36.59 14.21 -12.26
N ALA A 268 35.43 14.31 -12.91
CA ALA A 268 34.19 13.64 -12.48
C ALA A 268 33.62 12.73 -13.56
N LEU A 269 33.15 11.56 -13.14
CA LEU A 269 32.49 10.54 -13.95
C LEU A 269 31.05 10.36 -13.45
N SER A 270 30.06 10.92 -14.15
CA SER A 270 28.64 10.73 -13.84
C SER A 270 28.16 9.34 -14.28
N LEU A 271 27.35 8.69 -13.43
CA LEU A 271 26.85 7.33 -13.62
C LEU A 271 25.39 7.23 -13.13
N ALA A 272 24.44 7.15 -14.06
CA ALA A 272 23.02 7.02 -13.72
C ALA A 272 22.67 5.65 -13.11
N TYR A 273 21.52 5.57 -12.45
CA TYR A 273 21.01 4.31 -11.90
C TYR A 273 20.72 3.28 -13.01
N GLY A 274 21.20 2.04 -12.84
CA GLY A 274 21.13 0.96 -13.83
C GLY A 274 22.06 1.12 -15.05
N GLN A 275 22.89 2.17 -15.11
CA GLN A 275 23.74 2.44 -16.28
C GLN A 275 24.84 1.37 -16.44
N LYS A 276 24.94 0.79 -17.65
CA LYS A 276 25.83 -0.35 -17.96
C LYS A 276 27.28 0.03 -18.27
N SER A 277 27.53 1.28 -18.65
CA SER A 277 28.85 1.76 -19.07
C SER A 277 29.03 3.19 -18.58
N ILE A 278 30.15 3.49 -17.91
CA ILE A 278 30.43 4.81 -17.36
C ILE A 278 30.71 5.84 -18.47
N ASN A 279 30.33 7.10 -18.23
CA ASN A 279 30.58 8.20 -19.18
C ASN A 279 32.07 8.58 -19.22
N SER A 280 32.49 9.37 -20.22
CA SER A 280 33.83 9.96 -20.25
C SER A 280 34.03 10.97 -19.10
N PRO A 281 35.25 11.08 -18.52
CA PRO A 281 35.50 11.99 -17.41
C PRO A 281 35.41 13.46 -17.84
N SER A 282 34.63 14.24 -17.11
CA SER A 282 34.58 15.70 -17.22
C SER A 282 35.72 16.31 -16.42
N LEU A 283 36.48 17.23 -17.00
CA LEU A 283 37.56 17.95 -16.32
C LEU A 283 36.96 19.09 -15.47
N LEU A 284 37.12 19.01 -14.14
CA LEU A 284 36.67 20.04 -13.20
C LEU A 284 37.75 21.07 -12.87
N TYR A 285 39.01 20.65 -12.80
CA TYR A 285 40.13 21.56 -12.50
C TYR A 285 41.43 20.99 -13.07
N GLN A 286 42.36 21.86 -13.48
CA GLN A 286 43.71 21.48 -13.87
C GLN A 286 44.74 22.52 -13.42
N VAL A 287 45.96 22.07 -13.17
CA VAL A 287 47.06 22.91 -12.66
C VAL A 287 48.41 22.47 -13.28
N PRO A 288 49.22 23.41 -13.81
CA PRO A 288 50.52 23.10 -14.42
C PRO A 288 51.70 23.10 -13.42
N LEU A 289 51.47 23.47 -12.16
CA LEU A 289 52.52 23.55 -11.13
C LEU A 289 53.23 22.20 -10.95
N ALA A 290 54.56 22.25 -10.86
CA ALA A 290 55.38 21.08 -10.53
C ALA A 290 55.30 20.72 -9.04
N ASN A 291 55.77 19.51 -8.72
CA ASN A 291 55.96 18.99 -7.36
C ASN A 291 54.67 18.90 -6.50
N LEU A 292 53.51 18.77 -7.15
CA LEU A 292 52.22 18.60 -6.47
C LEU A 292 51.93 17.15 -6.07
N LEU A 293 51.41 16.99 -4.85
CA LEU A 293 50.76 15.79 -4.34
C LEU A 293 49.33 16.13 -3.93
N PHE A 294 48.37 15.31 -4.33
CA PHE A 294 47.01 15.37 -3.81
C PHE A 294 46.90 14.38 -2.64
N THR A 295 46.66 14.91 -1.45
CA THR A 295 46.70 14.13 -0.19
C THR A 295 45.33 13.72 0.30
N ALA A 296 44.28 14.50 0.00
CA ALA A 296 42.90 14.16 0.30
C ALA A 296 41.94 14.75 -0.74
N LEU A 297 40.86 14.03 -1.02
CA LEU A 297 39.71 14.50 -1.79
C LEU A 297 38.44 14.10 -1.04
N LYS A 298 37.56 15.05 -0.73
CA LYS A 298 36.26 14.79 -0.13
C LYS A 298 35.19 15.54 -0.89
N CYS A 299 34.13 14.85 -1.29
CA CYS A 299 33.02 15.42 -2.06
C CYS A 299 31.69 15.01 -1.45
N ASP A 300 30.68 15.87 -1.62
CA ASP A 300 29.32 15.70 -1.13
C ASP A 300 28.34 16.51 -2.01
N ILE A 301 27.04 16.40 -1.73
CA ILE A 301 26.02 17.27 -2.34
C ILE A 301 26.18 18.69 -1.79
N ALA A 302 25.99 19.70 -2.64
CA ALA A 302 26.04 21.10 -2.21
C ALA A 302 24.72 21.54 -1.55
N PHE A 303 24.45 21.08 -0.32
CA PHE A 303 23.15 21.25 0.38
C PHE A 303 22.57 22.67 0.42
N VAL A 304 23.41 23.72 0.42
CA VAL A 304 22.98 25.14 0.33
C VAL A 304 23.09 25.72 -1.08
N GLY A 305 23.96 25.14 -1.91
CA GLY A 305 24.19 25.55 -3.30
C GLY A 305 23.37 24.72 -4.28
N VAL A 306 23.86 24.58 -5.51
CA VAL A 306 23.23 23.73 -6.54
C VAL A 306 24.26 22.79 -7.14
N GLY A 307 23.92 21.50 -7.21
CA GLY A 307 24.80 20.43 -7.66
C GLY A 307 25.67 19.87 -6.53
N HIS A 308 26.97 19.73 -6.79
CA HIS A 308 27.93 19.00 -5.96
C HIS A 308 29.07 19.91 -5.50
N VAL A 309 29.69 19.56 -4.38
CA VAL A 309 30.87 20.24 -3.84
C VAL A 309 31.99 19.25 -3.55
N CYS A 310 33.21 19.58 -3.99
CA CYS A 310 34.43 18.86 -3.65
C CYS A 310 35.42 19.80 -2.97
N THR A 311 36.12 19.30 -1.94
CA THR A 311 37.35 19.91 -1.43
C THR A 311 38.54 18.99 -1.71
N LEU A 312 39.58 19.56 -2.29
CA LEU A 312 40.83 18.92 -2.65
C LEU A 312 41.99 19.53 -1.85
N THR A 313 42.72 18.69 -1.11
CA THR A 313 43.93 19.09 -0.38
C THR A 313 45.16 18.85 -1.26
N VAL A 314 45.94 19.92 -1.47
CA VAL A 314 47.09 19.95 -2.37
C VAL A 314 48.35 20.30 -1.58
N GLN A 315 49.30 19.37 -1.50
CA GLN A 315 50.63 19.62 -0.96
C GLN A 315 51.59 19.96 -2.10
N GLN A 316 52.26 21.11 -2.01
CA GLN A 316 53.36 21.46 -2.91
C GLN A 316 54.70 21.30 -2.19
N ASN A 317 55.58 20.47 -2.74
CA ASN A 317 56.93 20.29 -2.19
C ASN A 317 57.88 21.37 -2.74
N LEU A 318 58.33 22.24 -1.84
CA LEU A 318 59.17 23.41 -2.10
C LEU A 318 60.49 23.30 -1.32
N GLY A 319 61.04 22.09 -1.26
CA GLY A 319 62.25 21.77 -0.50
C GLY A 319 63.52 22.24 -1.19
N ASP A 320 64.10 23.34 -0.68
CA ASP A 320 65.37 23.89 -1.14
C ASP A 320 66.56 23.24 -0.40
N ALA A 321 67.78 23.44 -0.91
CA ALA A 321 69.02 22.94 -0.30
C ALA A 321 69.24 23.36 1.16
N THR A 322 68.61 24.47 1.59
CA THR A 322 68.65 24.98 2.98
C THR A 322 67.52 24.44 3.86
N ASN A 323 66.44 23.91 3.28
CA ASN A 323 65.31 23.35 4.03
C ASN A 323 64.56 22.29 3.17
N PRO A 324 65.14 21.08 2.99
CA PRO A 324 64.67 20.11 2.00
C PRO A 324 63.31 19.46 2.33
N THR A 325 62.73 19.77 3.50
CA THR A 325 61.41 19.26 3.94
C THR A 325 60.32 20.32 3.93
N LYS A 326 60.57 21.51 3.33
CA LYS A 326 59.53 22.54 3.15
C LYS A 326 58.42 22.03 2.22
N SER A 327 57.20 22.07 2.73
CA SER A 327 55.99 21.63 2.05
C SER A 327 54.86 22.58 2.42
N ASP A 328 54.28 23.26 1.43
CA ASP A 328 53.17 24.20 1.65
C ASP A 328 51.85 23.48 1.31
N LEU A 329 50.80 23.69 2.12
CA LEU A 329 49.49 23.05 1.97
C LEU A 329 48.46 24.07 1.49
N TYR A 330 47.69 23.68 0.46
CA TYR A 330 46.64 24.47 -0.14
C TYR A 330 45.34 23.67 -0.18
N TYR A 331 44.21 24.36 -0.03
CA TYR A 331 42.87 23.77 -0.03
C TYR A 331 42.05 24.43 -1.13
N LEU A 332 41.44 23.61 -1.98
CA LEU A 332 40.64 24.05 -3.12
C LEU A 332 39.21 23.53 -2.97
N LYS A 333 38.22 24.42 -2.96
CA LYS A 333 36.80 24.11 -3.04
C LYS A 333 36.34 24.30 -4.49
N ILE A 334 35.66 23.30 -5.03
CA ILE A 334 35.11 23.29 -6.38
C ILE A 334 33.63 22.92 -6.27
N THR A 335 32.74 23.71 -6.86
CA THR A 335 31.33 23.32 -7.04
C THR A 335 31.05 23.06 -8.51
N PHE A 336 30.24 22.03 -8.79
CA PHE A 336 29.96 21.60 -10.16
C PHE A 336 28.60 20.90 -10.28
N LEU A 337 28.01 20.95 -11.48
CA LEU A 337 26.74 20.33 -11.82
C LEU A 337 26.93 18.86 -12.26
N SER A 338 25.87 18.06 -12.26
CA SER A 338 25.87 16.66 -12.72
C SER A 338 26.27 16.50 -14.19
N SER A 339 26.19 17.60 -14.97
CA SER A 339 26.72 17.73 -16.33
C SER A 339 28.25 17.82 -16.44
N GLY A 340 28.97 17.91 -15.31
CA GLY A 340 30.41 18.18 -15.26
C GLY A 340 30.78 19.67 -15.38
N SER A 341 29.80 20.57 -15.48
CA SER A 341 30.03 22.01 -15.57
C SER A 341 30.38 22.61 -14.21
N VAL A 342 31.52 23.30 -14.11
CA VAL A 342 31.98 23.97 -12.87
C VAL A 342 31.20 25.27 -12.66
N THR A 343 30.63 25.44 -11.47
CA THR A 343 29.88 26.66 -11.08
C THR A 343 30.70 27.62 -10.24
N SER A 344 31.62 27.13 -9.39
CA SER A 344 32.55 27.97 -8.65
C SER A 344 33.85 27.25 -8.31
N PHE A 345 34.91 28.04 -8.12
CA PHE A 345 36.22 27.61 -7.66
C PHE A 345 36.74 28.63 -6.66
N THR A 346 37.07 28.20 -5.44
CA THR A 346 37.65 29.05 -4.39
C THR A 346 38.81 28.35 -3.70
N SER A 347 39.87 29.11 -3.40
CA SER A 347 40.93 28.62 -2.51
C SER A 347 40.53 28.90 -1.06
N ILE A 348 40.49 27.86 -0.23
CA ILE A 348 40.30 28.00 1.21
C ILE A 348 41.64 28.44 1.82
N SER A 349 41.93 29.74 1.69
CA SER A 349 43.02 30.41 2.41
C SER A 349 42.48 30.95 3.73
N ARG A 350 42.76 30.23 4.81
CA ARG A 350 42.31 30.57 6.18
C ARG A 350 43.49 30.69 7.13
N ALA A 351 43.34 31.53 8.15
CA ALA A 351 44.29 31.68 9.24
C ALA A 351 44.20 30.49 10.21
N LEU A 352 44.71 29.32 9.79
CA LEU A 352 44.91 28.18 10.68
C LEU A 352 45.84 28.60 11.84
N PRO A 353 45.49 28.30 13.11
CA PRO A 353 46.24 28.81 14.24
C PRO A 353 47.68 28.28 14.27
N THR A 354 48.63 29.18 14.02
CA THR A 354 50.07 28.88 13.85
C THR A 354 50.77 28.42 15.13
N ASN A 355 50.06 28.41 16.26
CA ASN A 355 50.61 28.12 17.59
C ASN A 355 50.59 26.62 17.94
N ILE A 356 50.15 25.75 17.02
CA ILE A 356 50.23 24.30 17.18
C ILE A 356 51.71 23.89 17.03
N ASN A 357 52.37 23.60 18.16
CA ASN A 357 53.79 23.17 18.23
C ASN A 357 54.09 21.77 17.62
N VAL A 358 53.21 21.27 16.76
CA VAL A 358 53.30 19.96 16.10
C VAL A 358 52.89 20.13 14.64
N LYS A 359 53.68 19.61 13.68
CA LYS A 359 53.34 19.70 12.25
C LYS A 359 52.08 18.87 11.97
N VAL A 360 50.95 19.54 11.81
CA VAL A 360 49.73 18.94 11.26
C VAL A 360 50.03 18.49 9.83
N THR A 361 49.78 17.22 9.54
CA THR A 361 50.04 16.62 8.21
C THR A 361 48.85 16.76 7.27
N GLU A 362 47.63 16.83 7.79
CA GLU A 362 46.39 16.89 7.01
C GLU A 362 45.28 17.58 7.80
N TRP A 363 44.36 18.24 7.07
CA TRP A 363 43.08 18.72 7.58
C TRP A 363 41.97 18.13 6.71
N VAL A 364 41.04 17.41 7.32
CA VAL A 364 39.85 16.86 6.63
C VAL A 364 38.78 17.95 6.61
N VAL A 365 38.60 18.58 5.44
CA VAL A 365 37.55 19.58 5.22
C VAL A 365 36.21 18.89 5.00
N SER A 366 35.20 19.25 5.78
CA SER A 366 33.85 18.70 5.68
C SER A 366 32.83 19.82 5.54
N SER A 367 32.13 19.88 4.40
CA SER A 367 30.95 20.73 4.21
C SER A 367 29.90 20.43 5.29
N LEU A 368 29.15 21.46 5.71
CA LEU A 368 28.03 21.30 6.63
C LEU A 368 26.69 21.37 5.88
N PRO A 369 25.67 20.58 6.26
CA PRO A 369 24.32 20.65 5.67
C PRO A 369 23.71 22.06 5.61
N TYR A 370 23.94 22.90 6.63
CA TYR A 370 23.43 24.28 6.68
C TYR A 370 24.53 25.32 6.40
N GLY A 371 25.40 25.06 5.42
CA GLY A 371 26.39 26.03 4.91
C GLY A 371 27.67 26.09 5.74
N GLY A 372 28.71 26.69 5.19
CA GLY A 372 30.05 26.67 5.80
C GLY A 372 30.66 25.27 5.85
N TYR A 373 31.75 25.13 6.60
CA TYR A 373 32.51 23.87 6.69
C TYR A 373 33.30 23.76 8.00
N VAL A 374 33.66 22.53 8.37
CA VAL A 374 34.56 22.24 9.50
C VAL A 374 35.83 21.55 9.01
N LEU A 375 36.99 22.02 9.48
CA LEU A 375 38.29 21.37 9.32
C LEU A 375 38.56 20.52 10.56
N VAL A 376 38.78 19.22 10.38
CA VAL A 376 39.13 18.30 11.47
C VAL A 376 40.54 17.73 11.27
N SER A 377 41.32 17.61 12.34
CA SER A 377 42.60 16.90 12.32
C SER A 377 42.86 16.17 13.64
N HIS A 378 43.51 15.01 13.57
CA HIS A 378 43.81 14.18 14.75
C HIS A 378 45.33 14.06 14.95
N LEU A 379 45.81 14.50 16.12
CA LEU A 379 47.22 14.40 16.51
C LEU A 379 47.43 13.40 17.64
N LYS A 380 48.52 12.64 17.56
CA LYS A 380 48.93 11.67 18.60
C LYS A 380 49.83 12.37 19.62
N THR A 381 49.37 12.48 20.86
CA THR A 381 50.09 13.16 21.96
C THR A 381 50.63 12.14 22.96
N GLN A 382 51.92 12.20 23.27
CA GLN A 382 52.48 11.41 24.37
C GLN A 382 52.00 11.96 25.72
N PRO A 383 51.69 11.12 26.73
CA PRO A 383 52.00 9.68 26.78
C PRO A 383 51.09 8.77 25.94
N THR A 384 49.77 8.99 25.93
CA THR A 384 48.80 7.99 25.40
C THR A 384 47.54 8.57 24.75
N GLY A 385 47.51 9.87 24.42
CA GLY A 385 46.31 10.53 23.88
C GLY A 385 46.25 10.52 22.34
N LEU A 386 45.04 10.35 21.80
CA LEU A 386 44.68 10.94 20.52
C LEU A 386 43.88 12.22 20.83
N VAL A 387 44.23 13.33 20.20
CA VAL A 387 43.49 14.59 20.36
C VAL A 387 42.96 15.04 19.02
N MET A 388 41.73 15.54 19.03
CA MET A 388 41.04 16.12 17.87
C MET A 388 41.16 17.64 17.98
N TYR A 389 41.60 18.28 16.90
CA TYR A 389 41.36 19.70 16.67
C TYR A 389 40.22 19.84 15.67
N ALA A 390 39.34 20.82 15.87
CA ALA A 390 38.41 21.22 14.83
C ALA A 390 38.13 22.73 14.79
N TYR A 391 38.05 23.25 13.56
CA TYR A 391 37.81 24.67 13.29
C TYR A 391 36.66 24.83 12.31
N VAL A 392 35.61 25.53 12.75
CA VAL A 392 34.44 25.87 11.93
C VAL A 392 34.69 27.18 11.20
N PHE A 393 34.24 27.28 9.96
CA PHE A 393 34.32 28.48 9.14
C PHE A 393 33.01 28.71 8.38
N ASP A 394 32.63 29.99 8.27
CA ASP A 394 31.73 30.44 7.22
C ASP A 394 32.47 30.44 5.86
N GLU A 395 31.74 30.66 4.76
CA GLU A 395 32.29 30.72 3.41
C GLU A 395 33.14 31.98 3.16
N ASP A 396 32.84 33.09 3.84
CA ASP A 396 33.59 34.35 3.69
C ASP A 396 34.66 34.57 4.78
N GLU A 397 34.45 34.13 6.03
CA GLU A 397 35.32 34.50 7.16
C GLU A 397 36.73 33.87 7.14
N THR A 398 37.78 34.71 7.02
CA THR A 398 39.20 34.28 7.00
C THR A 398 39.71 33.59 8.28
N ASN A 399 39.03 33.77 9.40
CA ASN A 399 39.41 33.25 10.71
C ASN A 399 38.48 32.10 11.13
N GLY A 400 38.97 31.18 11.97
CA GLY A 400 38.13 30.13 12.54
C GLY A 400 37.13 30.72 13.53
N ILE A 401 35.85 30.37 13.39
CA ILE A 401 34.77 30.81 14.27
C ILE A 401 34.84 29.99 15.57
N PRO A 402 34.90 30.64 16.76
CA PRO A 402 34.98 29.93 18.02
C PRO A 402 33.73 29.06 18.28
N TRP A 403 33.90 27.75 18.18
CA TRP A 403 32.93 26.76 18.67
C TRP A 403 33.14 26.48 20.17
N LYS A 404 32.19 25.78 20.81
CA LYS A 404 32.06 25.74 22.28
C LYS A 404 32.91 24.68 22.99
N LEU A 405 33.95 24.15 22.33
CA LEU A 405 34.83 23.11 22.87
C LEU A 405 36.27 23.60 22.96
N ASP A 406 37.01 23.08 23.92
CA ASP A 406 38.44 23.36 24.07
C ASP A 406 39.25 22.73 22.93
N GLU A 407 40.18 23.51 22.38
CA GLU A 407 41.08 23.10 21.30
C GLU A 407 42.50 22.81 21.82
N PRO A 408 43.01 21.57 21.74
CA PRO A 408 42.36 20.37 21.22
C PRO A 408 41.51 19.61 22.26
N SER A 409 40.47 18.94 21.78
CA SER A 409 39.64 18.03 22.58
C SER A 409 40.24 16.61 22.61
N VAL A 410 40.20 15.96 23.78
CA VAL A 410 40.67 14.57 23.94
C VAL A 410 39.63 13.62 23.35
N THR A 411 40.04 12.79 22.39
CA THR A 411 39.19 11.82 21.69
C THR A 411 39.64 10.39 21.98
N ASN A 412 38.78 9.42 21.68
CA ASN A 412 39.12 8.01 21.78
C ASN A 412 40.22 7.58 20.81
N VAL A 413 40.72 6.35 20.98
CA VAL A 413 41.84 5.79 20.20
C VAL A 413 41.59 5.63 18.69
N ALA A 414 40.35 5.75 18.24
CA ALA A 414 39.95 5.67 16.83
C ALA A 414 39.73 7.06 16.20
N GLY A 415 39.51 8.10 17.02
CA GLY A 415 39.14 9.44 16.55
C GLY A 415 37.71 9.51 16.00
N THR A 416 36.82 8.60 16.39
CA THR A 416 35.49 8.44 15.77
C THR A 416 34.64 9.70 15.94
N TYR A 417 34.37 10.40 14.84
CA TYR A 417 33.46 11.55 14.77
C TYR A 417 32.51 11.48 13.56
N LYS A 418 31.37 12.16 13.65
CA LYS A 418 30.46 12.44 12.53
C LYS A 418 29.76 13.79 12.70
N ILE A 419 29.31 14.33 11.58
CA ILE A 419 28.35 15.44 11.51
C ILE A 419 26.98 14.82 11.19
N LEU A 420 25.95 15.19 11.95
CA LEU A 420 24.56 14.76 11.76
C LEU A 420 23.84 15.72 10.78
N PRO A 421 22.70 15.29 10.17
CA PRO A 421 21.96 16.10 9.20
C PRO A 421 21.38 17.42 9.73
N ASN A 422 21.47 17.69 11.04
CA ASN A 422 20.95 18.88 11.74
C ASN A 422 22.07 19.89 12.12
N ASN A 423 23.30 19.73 11.60
CA ASN A 423 24.54 20.43 12.01
C ASN A 423 25.08 20.08 13.42
N THR A 424 24.55 19.09 14.15
CA THR A 424 25.22 18.59 15.37
C THR A 424 26.43 17.73 14.99
N LEU A 425 27.62 18.01 15.54
CA LEU A 425 28.78 17.13 15.49
C LEU A 425 28.81 16.26 16.74
N TYR A 426 29.15 14.97 16.60
CA TYR A 426 29.57 14.14 17.73
C TYR A 426 30.96 13.56 17.54
N PHE A 427 31.65 13.30 18.66
CA PHE A 427 32.89 12.52 18.69
C PHE A 427 32.98 11.66 19.96
N ALA A 428 33.73 10.56 19.88
CA ALA A 428 33.92 9.61 20.97
C ALA A 428 35.02 10.06 21.94
N GLN A 429 34.74 9.99 23.24
CA GLN A 429 35.73 10.25 24.29
C GLN A 429 36.53 9.00 24.65
N GLN A 430 37.67 9.18 25.35
CA GLN A 430 38.49 8.07 25.84
C GLN A 430 37.71 7.18 26.83
N GLU A 431 37.71 5.87 26.58
CA GLU A 431 36.87 4.90 27.29
C GLU A 431 37.46 4.45 28.64
N VAL A 432 36.60 4.15 29.62
CA VAL A 432 36.98 3.89 31.02
C VAL A 432 36.24 2.66 31.56
N LYS A 433 36.98 1.63 31.99
CA LYS A 433 36.42 0.32 32.40
C LYS A 433 35.53 -0.28 31.30
N ASP A 434 34.24 -0.51 31.57
CA ASP A 434 33.21 -0.96 30.65
C ASP A 434 32.30 0.18 30.15
N THR A 435 32.70 1.43 30.40
CA THR A 435 31.96 2.64 30.04
C THR A 435 32.60 3.34 28.84
N TRP A 436 31.78 3.78 27.89
CA TRP A 436 32.16 4.69 26.80
C TRP A 436 31.22 5.89 26.74
N SER A 437 31.68 6.99 26.13
CA SER A 437 30.90 8.22 26.05
C SER A 437 31.17 9.01 24.76
N LEU A 438 30.19 9.85 24.41
CA LEU A 438 30.22 10.75 23.26
C LEU A 438 29.95 12.18 23.74
N ILE A 439 30.65 13.15 23.18
CA ILE A 439 30.23 14.56 23.23
C ILE A 439 29.44 14.86 21.95
N PHE A 440 28.29 15.52 22.10
CA PHE A 440 27.51 16.13 21.03
C PHE A 440 27.57 17.65 21.17
N THR A 441 27.86 18.36 20.08
CA THR A 441 27.93 19.82 20.04
C THR A 441 27.27 20.36 18.76
N ASP A 442 26.45 21.39 18.90
CA ASP A 442 25.76 22.01 17.76
C ASP A 442 26.67 23.00 17.05
N LEU A 443 26.93 22.75 15.77
CA LEU A 443 27.67 23.69 14.91
C LEU A 443 26.73 24.82 14.44
N PRO A 444 27.24 26.05 14.23
CA PRO A 444 26.46 27.14 13.65
C PRO A 444 25.83 26.76 12.30
N ARG A 445 24.76 27.47 11.93
CA ARG A 445 24.10 27.38 10.62
C ARG A 445 24.37 28.69 9.87
N PHE A 446 24.95 28.60 8.68
CA PHE A 446 25.48 29.72 7.89
C PHE A 446 24.54 30.09 6.73
N ILE A 447 23.24 30.16 7.04
CA ILE A 447 22.17 30.51 6.08
C ILE A 447 21.25 31.64 6.59
N GLY A 448 21.60 32.23 7.74
CA GLY A 448 20.76 33.23 8.41
C GLY A 448 19.38 32.67 8.76
N ASP A 449 18.36 33.51 8.63
CA ASP A 449 16.97 33.17 8.96
C ASP A 449 16.28 32.23 7.94
N LYS A 450 16.98 31.74 6.90
CA LYS A 450 16.37 30.90 5.84
C LYS A 450 15.84 29.54 6.32
N ASP A 451 16.18 29.10 7.52
CA ASP A 451 15.79 27.79 8.05
C ASP A 451 14.39 27.77 8.65
N HIS A 452 13.39 27.59 7.80
CA HIS A 452 11.99 27.42 8.23
C HIS A 452 11.65 25.95 8.61
N GLY A 453 12.64 25.11 8.90
CA GLY A 453 12.46 23.77 9.50
C GLY A 453 12.22 22.63 8.52
N TYR A 454 12.15 22.88 7.21
CA TYR A 454 11.91 21.88 6.18
C TYR A 454 13.06 20.85 5.99
N SER A 455 14.21 21.04 6.64
CA SER A 455 15.47 20.30 6.38
C SER A 455 15.89 20.28 4.90
N ASN A 456 15.41 21.25 4.14
CA ASN A 456 15.74 21.55 2.75
C ASN A 456 15.72 23.07 2.63
N VAL A 457 16.90 23.67 2.42
CA VAL A 457 17.12 25.12 2.53
C VAL A 457 16.78 25.88 1.24
N HIS A 458 16.30 25.19 0.20
CA HIS A 458 15.73 25.81 -1.00
C HIS A 458 14.26 26.19 -0.81
N ILE A 459 13.55 25.53 0.12
CA ILE A 459 12.16 25.80 0.45
C ILE A 459 12.10 26.99 1.40
N ASP A 460 11.37 28.02 1.00
CA ASP A 460 10.99 29.14 1.86
C ASP A 460 9.80 28.74 2.74
N THR A 461 8.65 28.48 2.13
CA THR A 461 7.38 28.25 2.85
C THR A 461 6.52 27.19 2.15
N THR A 462 5.50 26.70 2.86
CA THR A 462 4.47 25.81 2.32
C THR A 462 3.08 26.26 2.76
N GLU A 463 2.09 26.06 1.90
CA GLU A 463 0.67 26.14 2.28
C GLU A 463 0.05 24.74 2.13
N PRO A 464 -0.46 24.11 3.21
CA PRO A 464 -0.46 24.59 4.59
C PRO A 464 0.95 24.58 5.24
N PRO A 465 1.20 25.36 6.29
CA PRO A 465 2.48 25.33 7.00
C PRO A 465 2.62 24.08 7.89
N ILE A 466 3.85 23.79 8.33
CA ILE A 466 4.18 22.68 9.25
C ILE A 466 3.35 22.78 10.55
N GLN A 467 2.88 21.65 11.07
CA GLN A 467 2.11 21.48 12.33
C GLN A 467 0.79 22.26 12.39
N SER A 468 0.24 22.67 11.25
CA SER A 468 -1.05 23.34 11.16
C SER A 468 -2.25 22.38 11.20
N THR A 469 -3.46 22.95 11.29
CA THR A 469 -4.73 22.24 11.13
C THR A 469 -5.43 22.70 9.86
N ILE A 470 -5.97 21.77 9.07
CA ILE A 470 -6.61 22.04 7.77
C ILE A 470 -8.04 21.50 7.69
N SER A 471 -8.84 22.07 6.78
CA SER A 471 -10.12 21.47 6.38
C SER A 471 -9.90 20.16 5.62
N SER A 472 -10.74 19.17 5.87
CA SER A 472 -10.84 17.93 5.07
C SER A 472 -11.24 18.17 3.60
N SER A 473 -11.65 19.39 3.26
CA SER A 473 -12.03 19.83 1.90
C SER A 473 -10.95 20.64 1.16
N LEU A 474 -9.72 20.69 1.70
CA LEU A 474 -8.60 21.41 1.09
C LEU A 474 -8.30 20.90 -0.34
N LYS A 475 -8.26 21.84 -1.30
CA LYS A 475 -8.20 21.54 -2.75
C LYS A 475 -6.81 21.61 -3.38
N GLN A 476 -5.86 22.24 -2.70
CA GLN A 476 -4.49 22.42 -3.16
C GLN A 476 -3.54 22.48 -1.97
N ILE A 477 -2.29 22.09 -2.19
CA ILE A 477 -1.15 22.44 -1.34
C ILE A 477 -0.09 23.10 -2.22
N SER A 478 0.80 23.92 -1.64
CA SER A 478 1.88 24.58 -2.38
C SER A 478 3.20 24.59 -1.62
N ILE A 479 4.29 24.71 -2.39
CA ILE A 479 5.67 24.83 -1.93
C ILE A 479 6.27 26.07 -2.61
N THR A 480 6.77 27.00 -1.80
CA THR A 480 7.45 28.23 -2.23
C THR A 480 8.97 28.03 -2.08
N TYR A 481 9.73 28.39 -3.11
CA TYR A 481 11.19 28.29 -3.15
C TYR A 481 11.86 29.66 -3.15
N TYR A 482 13.02 29.77 -2.49
CA TYR A 482 13.81 31.02 -2.48
C TYR A 482 14.32 31.43 -3.87
N ASP A 483 14.61 30.44 -4.71
CA ASP A 483 15.13 30.59 -6.07
C ASP A 483 14.19 29.88 -7.05
N ALA A 484 14.02 30.41 -8.26
CA ALA A 484 13.11 29.84 -9.24
C ALA A 484 13.49 28.39 -9.65
N VAL A 485 12.49 27.53 -9.78
CA VAL A 485 12.62 26.10 -10.11
C VAL A 485 11.89 25.73 -11.41
N ASP A 486 12.20 24.54 -11.94
CA ASP A 486 11.42 23.84 -12.97
C ASP A 486 10.83 22.55 -12.40
N LEU A 487 9.65 22.15 -12.88
CA LEU A 487 9.07 20.84 -12.59
C LEU A 487 9.83 19.70 -13.26
N SER A 488 9.89 18.55 -12.60
CA SER A 488 10.70 17.40 -13.00
C SER A 488 9.98 16.06 -12.72
N ASP A 489 10.64 14.94 -12.97
CA ASP A 489 10.07 13.59 -13.04
C ASP A 489 9.76 12.91 -11.69
N GLY A 490 10.37 13.38 -10.59
CA GLY A 490 10.02 12.94 -9.24
C GLY A 490 8.57 13.25 -8.83
N LYS A 491 8.15 12.82 -7.63
CA LYS A 491 6.77 12.94 -7.14
C LYS A 491 6.68 13.62 -5.77
N VAL A 492 5.55 14.27 -5.53
CA VAL A 492 5.03 14.57 -4.19
C VAL A 492 4.07 13.46 -3.78
N SER A 493 4.19 12.92 -2.57
CA SER A 493 3.34 11.85 -2.04
C SER A 493 2.75 12.22 -0.68
N ILE A 494 1.48 11.90 -0.46
CA ILE A 494 0.70 12.32 0.71
C ILE A 494 0.21 11.09 1.46
N TYR A 495 0.53 11.00 2.74
CA TYR A 495 0.26 9.86 3.61
C TYR A 495 -0.63 10.26 4.79
N GLN A 496 -1.56 9.39 5.20
CA GLN A 496 -2.25 9.45 6.49
C GLN A 496 -1.49 8.59 7.51
N ILE A 497 -1.33 9.09 8.73
CA ILE A 497 -0.90 8.29 9.89
C ILE A 497 -2.16 7.86 10.66
N ASN A 498 -2.33 6.56 10.86
CA ASN A 498 -3.42 5.98 11.67
C ASN A 498 -3.00 5.87 13.15
N ASP A 499 -3.96 5.70 14.06
CA ASP A 499 -3.73 5.60 15.52
C ASP A 499 -2.68 4.54 15.93
N GLY A 500 -2.55 3.46 15.14
CA GLY A 500 -1.54 2.41 15.34
C GLY A 500 -0.15 2.74 14.76
N GLY A 501 0.12 3.99 14.39
CA GLY A 501 1.36 4.43 13.74
C GLY A 501 1.53 3.93 12.30
N GLN A 502 0.54 3.25 11.72
CA GLN A 502 0.59 2.77 10.34
C GLN A 502 0.36 3.89 9.34
N GLU A 503 1.12 3.86 8.25
CA GLU A 503 1.18 4.91 7.24
C GLU A 503 0.48 4.45 5.96
N VAL A 504 -0.51 5.22 5.50
CA VAL A 504 -1.33 4.88 4.33
C VAL A 504 -1.23 6.00 3.29
N LEU A 505 -0.63 5.69 2.14
CA LEU A 505 -0.61 6.58 0.98
C LEU A 505 -2.04 6.94 0.56
N LYS A 506 -2.30 8.21 0.27
CA LYS A 506 -3.61 8.76 -0.12
C LYS A 506 -3.63 9.37 -1.52
N GLN A 507 -2.55 10.03 -1.90
CA GLN A 507 -2.36 10.62 -3.21
C GLN A 507 -0.86 10.69 -3.52
N PHE A 508 -0.48 10.58 -4.79
CA PHE A 508 0.87 10.88 -5.27
C PHE A 508 0.77 11.61 -6.63
N VAL A 509 1.66 12.56 -6.88
CA VAL A 509 1.64 13.42 -8.07
C VAL A 509 3.07 13.60 -8.59
N SER A 510 3.34 13.20 -9.84
CA SER A 510 4.62 13.54 -10.49
C SER A 510 4.62 15.01 -10.89
N GLY A 511 5.78 15.68 -10.80
CA GLY A 511 5.95 17.05 -11.27
C GLY A 511 5.59 17.22 -12.75
N THR A 512 5.71 16.16 -13.56
CA THR A 512 5.33 16.16 -14.99
C THR A 512 3.83 16.02 -15.28
N ASN A 513 2.94 15.92 -14.27
CA ASN A 513 1.49 15.81 -14.50
C ASN A 513 0.81 17.21 -14.51
N PRO A 514 0.43 17.79 -15.67
CA PRO A 514 -0.06 19.18 -15.76
C PRO A 514 -1.48 19.39 -15.19
N LYS A 515 -2.22 18.32 -14.94
CA LYS A 515 -3.55 18.36 -14.29
C LYS A 515 -3.41 18.51 -12.76
N TYR A 516 -2.32 17.97 -12.20
CA TYR A 516 -2.14 17.86 -10.74
C TYR A 516 -0.94 18.60 -10.17
N CYS A 517 0.07 18.92 -10.97
CA CYS A 517 1.21 19.75 -10.58
C CYS A 517 1.30 20.94 -11.53
N GLN A 518 1.43 22.14 -10.97
CA GLN A 518 1.51 23.40 -11.71
C GLN A 518 2.57 24.28 -11.06
N ILE A 519 3.19 25.16 -11.85
CA ILE A 519 4.17 26.13 -11.39
C ILE A 519 3.75 27.53 -11.82
N SER A 520 4.04 28.51 -10.98
CA SER A 520 3.83 29.93 -11.22
C SER A 520 4.70 30.48 -12.35
N GLU A 521 4.28 31.60 -12.96
CA GLU A 521 5.00 32.22 -14.09
C GLU A 521 6.40 32.75 -13.71
N ASP A 522 6.65 33.02 -12.43
CA ASP A 522 7.94 33.41 -11.88
C ASP A 522 8.83 32.20 -11.48
N GLY A 523 8.28 30.98 -11.49
CA GLY A 523 8.99 29.76 -11.12
C GLY A 523 9.19 29.53 -9.61
N HIS A 524 8.63 30.38 -8.73
CA HIS A 524 8.90 30.29 -7.28
C HIS A 524 7.90 29.41 -6.51
N VAL A 525 6.66 29.29 -6.96
CA VAL A 525 5.60 28.53 -6.28
C VAL A 525 5.16 27.34 -7.12
N VAL A 526 5.31 26.13 -6.57
CA VAL A 526 4.74 24.88 -7.10
C VAL A 526 3.45 24.56 -6.36
N THR A 527 2.37 24.34 -7.09
CA THR A 527 1.04 24.00 -6.58
C THR A 527 0.66 22.58 -6.97
N ILE A 528 0.21 21.79 -5.99
CA ILE A 528 -0.26 20.42 -6.15
C ILE A 528 -1.78 20.38 -5.88
N ASN A 529 -2.57 20.03 -6.88
CA ASN A 529 -4.02 19.87 -6.76
C ASN A 529 -4.36 18.60 -5.98
N ILE A 530 -5.32 18.70 -5.05
CA ILE A 530 -5.72 17.62 -4.14
C ILE A 530 -7.06 17.03 -4.59
N ILE A 531 -7.16 15.70 -4.64
CA ILE A 531 -8.43 15.01 -4.86
C ILE A 531 -9.23 14.94 -3.56
N GLU A 532 -10.56 15.10 -3.62
CA GLU A 532 -11.41 15.26 -2.43
C GLU A 532 -11.36 14.06 -1.46
N SER A 533 -10.92 12.89 -1.93
CA SER A 533 -10.70 11.68 -1.12
C SER A 533 -9.44 11.73 -0.23
N THR A 534 -8.48 12.62 -0.48
CA THR A 534 -7.16 12.62 0.17
C THR A 534 -7.23 12.96 1.66
N PHE A 535 -7.80 14.13 2.00
CA PHE A 535 -7.96 14.60 3.39
C PHE A 535 -9.35 14.30 3.97
N SER A 536 -10.10 13.40 3.34
CA SER A 536 -11.47 12.98 3.68
C SER A 536 -11.66 12.39 5.10
N HIS A 537 -10.58 11.99 5.78
CA HIS A 537 -10.63 11.47 7.14
C HIS A 537 -10.36 12.62 8.13
N GLY A 538 -11.42 13.10 8.81
CA GLY A 538 -11.33 14.19 9.79
C GLY A 538 -10.65 13.78 11.10
N GLY A 539 -9.99 14.70 11.79
CA GLY A 539 -9.24 14.45 13.02
C GLY A 539 -7.96 13.62 12.85
N SER A 540 -7.55 13.33 11.61
CA SER A 540 -6.37 12.52 11.29
C SER A 540 -5.14 13.37 11.00
N THR A 541 -3.96 12.81 11.26
CA THR A 541 -2.68 13.44 10.90
C THR A 541 -2.20 12.93 9.56
N PHE A 542 -1.71 13.85 8.74
CA PHE A 542 -1.16 13.59 7.41
C PHE A 542 0.27 14.15 7.32
N TYR A 543 1.10 13.55 6.48
CA TYR A 543 2.38 14.13 6.10
C TYR A 543 2.61 14.04 4.60
N VAL A 544 3.46 14.94 4.10
CA VAL A 544 3.83 15.06 2.69
C VAL A 544 5.31 14.77 2.52
N THR A 545 5.65 13.95 1.53
CA THR A 545 7.03 13.76 1.04
C THR A 545 7.16 14.31 -0.37
N MET A 546 8.40 14.59 -0.75
CA MET A 546 8.77 15.00 -2.11
C MET A 546 10.04 14.23 -2.47
N ASP A 547 10.01 13.51 -3.59
CA ASP A 547 11.19 12.83 -4.12
C ASP A 547 12.31 13.84 -4.40
N ASN A 548 13.57 13.42 -4.26
CA ASN A 548 14.68 14.14 -4.88
C ASN A 548 14.42 14.22 -6.40
N ASN A 549 14.83 15.30 -7.06
CA ASN A 549 14.54 15.51 -8.49
C ASN A 549 13.03 15.62 -8.85
N PHE A 550 12.14 15.93 -7.88
CA PHE A 550 10.78 16.45 -8.17
C PHE A 550 10.82 17.85 -8.82
N VAL A 551 11.80 18.66 -8.44
CA VAL A 551 12.13 19.96 -9.06
C VAL A 551 13.61 20.06 -9.39
N LYS A 552 13.93 20.95 -10.33
CA LYS A 552 15.28 21.35 -10.74
C LYS A 552 15.46 22.85 -10.54
N SER A 553 16.67 23.34 -10.31
CA SER A 553 16.95 24.79 -10.35
C SER A 553 16.69 25.33 -11.75
N ASN A 554 15.88 26.38 -11.91
CA ASN A 554 15.59 26.95 -13.23
C ASN A 554 16.84 27.54 -13.89
N ALA A 555 17.76 28.11 -13.09
CA ALA A 555 18.99 28.72 -13.59
C ALA A 555 20.02 27.68 -14.10
N PHE A 556 20.17 26.55 -13.40
CA PHE A 556 21.20 25.55 -13.69
C PHE A 556 20.68 24.27 -14.38
N LYS A 557 19.36 24.06 -14.41
CA LYS A 557 18.67 22.81 -14.83
C LYS A 557 19.10 21.56 -14.05
N GLU A 558 19.66 21.76 -12.86
CA GLU A 558 20.22 20.75 -11.99
C GLU A 558 19.17 20.27 -10.95
N PRO A 559 19.09 18.95 -10.65
CA PRO A 559 18.17 18.41 -9.65
C PRO A 559 18.34 19.01 -8.25
N LEU A 560 17.22 19.25 -7.57
CA LEU A 560 17.20 19.69 -6.17
C LEU A 560 16.72 18.57 -5.22
N ILE A 561 17.14 18.69 -3.96
CA ILE A 561 16.80 17.74 -2.88
C ILE A 561 15.28 17.75 -2.62
N GLY A 562 14.76 16.59 -2.23
CA GLY A 562 13.36 16.37 -1.89
C GLY A 562 12.96 16.90 -0.50
N LEU A 563 11.86 16.36 0.03
CA LEU A 563 11.33 16.66 1.36
C LEU A 563 11.06 15.34 2.07
N ARG A 564 11.70 15.15 3.24
CA ARG A 564 11.72 13.87 3.95
C ARG A 564 10.44 13.62 4.74
N ASP A 565 10.18 12.34 4.98
CA ASP A 565 9.09 11.79 5.79
C ASP A 565 8.86 12.59 7.09
N LYS A 566 7.57 12.85 7.38
CA LYS A 566 7.08 13.44 8.64
C LYS A 566 7.57 14.86 8.99
N ILE A 567 8.35 15.51 8.12
CA ILE A 567 8.71 16.93 8.29
C ILE A 567 7.49 17.81 8.03
N TRP A 568 6.94 17.78 6.81
CA TRP A 568 5.72 18.53 6.48
C TRP A 568 4.49 17.74 6.90
N THR A 569 4.19 17.82 8.19
CA THR A 569 3.08 17.14 8.87
C THR A 569 2.02 18.16 9.29
N PHE A 570 0.73 17.84 9.12
CA PHE A 570 -0.43 18.64 9.54
C PHE A 570 -1.65 17.75 9.80
N SER A 571 -2.66 18.25 10.52
CA SER A 571 -3.84 17.46 10.90
C SER A 571 -5.15 18.03 10.33
N THR A 572 -6.15 17.18 10.11
CA THR A 572 -7.49 17.62 9.68
C THR A 572 -8.40 17.97 10.86
N GLU A 573 -9.31 18.91 10.66
CA GLU A 573 -10.40 19.18 11.61
C GLU A 573 -11.26 17.92 11.88
N PRO A 574 -11.71 17.68 13.13
CA PRO A 574 -12.67 16.61 13.43
C PRO A 574 -14.01 16.81 12.70
N SER A 575 -14.51 15.76 12.06
CA SER A 575 -15.76 15.81 11.27
C SER A 575 -16.85 14.94 11.88
N GLU A 576 -18.01 15.52 12.22
CA GLU A 576 -19.17 14.73 12.65
C GLU A 576 -19.83 14.01 11.45
N VAL A 577 -19.88 12.69 11.52
CA VAL A 577 -20.39 11.84 10.44
C VAL A 577 -21.92 11.71 10.49
N ARG A 578 -22.58 12.02 9.37
CA ARG A 578 -24.02 11.77 9.20
C ARG A 578 -24.29 10.29 8.95
N PHE A 579 -25.28 9.72 9.64
CA PHE A 579 -25.66 8.33 9.47
C PHE A 579 -26.24 8.07 8.08
N ALA A 580 -25.66 7.12 7.36
CA ALA A 580 -26.12 6.62 6.06
C ALA A 580 -26.24 5.10 6.12
N GLY A 581 -27.34 4.56 5.59
CA GLY A 581 -27.62 3.12 5.60
C GLY A 581 -26.76 2.31 4.64
N SER A 582 -26.62 1.01 4.89
CA SER A 582 -25.84 0.10 4.04
C SER A 582 -26.37 0.09 2.59
N THR A 583 -25.47 -0.04 1.61
CA THR A 583 -25.83 -0.14 0.17
C THR A 583 -24.80 -0.95 -0.60
N SER A 584 -25.13 -1.32 -1.84
CA SER A 584 -24.18 -1.95 -2.77
C SER A 584 -23.73 -0.96 -3.83
N GLY A 585 -22.44 -0.98 -4.16
CA GLY A 585 -21.85 -0.27 -5.29
C GLY A 585 -21.36 -1.26 -6.34
N VAL A 586 -21.49 -0.89 -7.61
CA VAL A 586 -20.98 -1.63 -8.76
C VAL A 586 -19.69 -0.99 -9.23
N LEU A 587 -18.67 -1.81 -9.41
CA LEU A 587 -17.36 -1.51 -9.98
C LEU A 587 -17.23 -2.16 -11.36
N ARG A 588 -16.34 -1.65 -12.22
CA ARG A 588 -15.98 -2.30 -13.50
C ARG A 588 -14.49 -2.60 -13.56
N LEU A 589 -14.14 -3.77 -14.11
CA LEU A 589 -12.77 -4.12 -14.49
C LEU A 589 -12.44 -3.60 -15.88
N THR A 590 -11.21 -3.12 -16.06
CA THR A 590 -10.54 -2.91 -17.35
C THR A 590 -10.51 -4.18 -18.21
N VAL A 591 -10.24 -4.03 -19.52
CA VAL A 591 -10.10 -5.17 -20.46
C VAL A 591 -8.95 -6.10 -20.05
N ASP A 592 -7.79 -5.54 -19.70
CA ASP A 592 -6.65 -6.30 -19.15
C ASP A 592 -7.02 -7.02 -17.86
N GLY A 593 -7.74 -6.32 -16.96
CA GLY A 593 -8.22 -6.89 -15.70
C GLY A 593 -9.22 -8.02 -15.87
N THR A 594 -10.10 -7.92 -16.87
CA THR A 594 -11.06 -8.95 -17.24
C THR A 594 -10.33 -10.17 -17.81
N THR A 595 -9.37 -9.94 -18.71
CA THR A 595 -8.51 -10.98 -19.29
C THR A 595 -7.68 -11.71 -18.22
N TYR A 596 -7.14 -10.97 -17.26
CA TYR A 596 -6.42 -11.53 -16.10
C TYR A 596 -7.36 -12.35 -15.20
N PHE A 597 -8.57 -11.88 -14.94
CA PHE A 597 -9.55 -12.55 -14.07
C PHE A 597 -10.08 -13.87 -14.69
N ASP A 598 -10.26 -13.92 -16.01
CA ASP A 598 -10.63 -15.15 -16.74
C ASP A 598 -9.52 -16.21 -16.75
N GLN A 599 -8.26 -15.84 -16.49
CA GLN A 599 -7.12 -16.77 -16.37
C GLN A 599 -6.97 -17.38 -14.96
N LEU A 600 -7.71 -16.89 -13.97
CA LEU A 600 -7.63 -17.38 -12.58
C LEU A 600 -8.46 -18.65 -12.38
N SER A 601 -7.97 -19.55 -11.52
CA SER A 601 -8.79 -20.65 -10.97
C SER A 601 -9.92 -20.10 -10.10
N ALA A 602 -10.93 -20.91 -9.78
CA ALA A 602 -12.02 -20.50 -8.87
C ALA A 602 -11.50 -20.02 -7.50
N GLU A 603 -10.42 -20.64 -6.98
CA GLU A 603 -9.73 -20.17 -5.77
C GLU A 603 -9.02 -18.84 -6.00
N GLY A 604 -8.37 -18.65 -7.15
CA GLY A 604 -7.75 -17.38 -7.56
C GLY A 604 -8.76 -16.25 -7.70
N GLN A 605 -9.95 -16.51 -8.25
CA GLN A 605 -11.05 -15.55 -8.33
C GLN A 605 -11.60 -15.19 -6.95
N ALA A 606 -11.74 -16.16 -6.04
CA ALA A 606 -12.08 -15.89 -4.64
C ALA A 606 -11.01 -15.04 -3.92
N GLN A 607 -9.72 -15.34 -4.14
CA GLN A 607 -8.62 -14.52 -3.64
C GLN A 607 -8.60 -13.11 -4.24
N PHE A 608 -8.95 -12.96 -5.52
CA PHE A 608 -9.07 -11.65 -6.18
C PHE A 608 -10.07 -10.74 -5.45
N PHE A 609 -11.27 -11.26 -5.13
CA PHE A 609 -12.27 -10.49 -4.37
C PHE A 609 -11.82 -10.16 -2.94
N ASN A 610 -11.16 -11.10 -2.25
CA ASN A 610 -10.64 -10.86 -0.90
C ASN A 610 -9.53 -9.79 -0.91
N ASN A 611 -8.60 -9.85 -1.87
CA ASN A 611 -7.56 -8.84 -2.04
C ASN A 611 -8.15 -7.48 -2.41
N LEU A 612 -9.17 -7.42 -3.27
CA LEU A 612 -9.86 -6.18 -3.65
C LEU A 612 -10.52 -5.51 -2.44
N VAL A 613 -11.22 -6.28 -1.60
CA VAL A 613 -11.83 -5.78 -0.35
C VAL A 613 -10.77 -5.28 0.62
N ASN A 614 -9.67 -6.02 0.81
CA ASN A 614 -8.59 -5.64 1.73
C ASN A 614 -7.82 -4.39 1.26
N GLU A 615 -7.49 -4.31 -0.04
CA GLU A 615 -6.83 -3.14 -0.64
C GLU A 615 -7.68 -1.88 -0.47
N ILE A 616 -8.96 -1.92 -0.86
CA ILE A 616 -9.87 -0.78 -0.74
C ILE A 616 -10.07 -0.37 0.73
N SER A 617 -10.26 -1.33 1.65
CA SER A 617 -10.43 -1.04 3.09
C SER A 617 -9.22 -0.31 3.67
N THR A 618 -8.02 -0.76 3.30
CA THR A 618 -6.75 -0.16 3.73
C THR A 618 -6.62 1.26 3.19
N MET A 619 -6.81 1.46 1.88
CA MET A 619 -6.70 2.76 1.22
C MET A 619 -7.69 3.79 1.79
N LEU A 620 -8.93 3.39 2.07
CA LEU A 620 -9.97 4.26 2.63
C LEU A 620 -9.83 4.51 4.14
N THR A 621 -8.89 3.82 4.81
CA THR A 621 -8.70 3.79 6.27
C THR A 621 -9.98 3.44 7.04
N ILE A 622 -10.57 2.29 6.70
CA ILE A 622 -11.77 1.72 7.34
C ILE A 622 -11.55 0.24 7.74
N PRO A 623 -12.23 -0.29 8.78
CA PRO A 623 -12.13 -1.71 9.12
C PRO A 623 -12.61 -2.62 7.96
N PRO A 624 -11.93 -3.73 7.64
CA PRO A 624 -12.34 -4.64 6.56
C PRO A 624 -13.76 -5.20 6.69
N SER A 625 -14.31 -5.24 7.90
CA SER A 625 -15.71 -5.61 8.16
C SER A 625 -16.74 -4.64 7.56
N ARG A 626 -16.35 -3.43 7.18
CA ARG A 626 -17.19 -2.41 6.52
C ARG A 626 -17.47 -2.70 5.05
N LEU A 627 -16.68 -3.56 4.40
CA LEU A 627 -16.80 -3.91 2.99
C LEU A 627 -16.98 -5.42 2.80
N LYS A 628 -17.80 -5.84 1.83
CA LYS A 628 -17.92 -7.25 1.42
C LYS A 628 -18.08 -7.36 -0.10
N SER A 629 -17.54 -8.44 -0.67
CA SER A 629 -17.89 -8.86 -2.03
C SER A 629 -18.90 -10.01 -1.95
N SER A 630 -19.84 -10.05 -2.91
CA SER A 630 -20.73 -11.20 -3.10
C SER A 630 -20.06 -12.37 -3.84
N GLY A 631 -18.82 -12.19 -4.31
CA GLY A 631 -18.10 -13.14 -5.17
C GLY A 631 -18.67 -13.27 -6.58
N ARG A 632 -19.66 -12.45 -6.94
CA ARG A 632 -20.36 -12.50 -8.23
C ARG A 632 -19.87 -11.42 -9.18
N PHE A 633 -19.81 -11.77 -10.47
CA PHE A 633 -19.48 -10.87 -11.57
C PHE A 633 -20.43 -11.10 -12.77
N GLN A 634 -20.61 -10.08 -13.61
CA GLN A 634 -21.39 -10.16 -14.86
C GLN A 634 -20.70 -9.38 -15.98
N ALA A 635 -21.02 -9.67 -17.25
CA ALA A 635 -20.46 -8.92 -18.37
C ALA A 635 -21.13 -7.53 -18.52
N ASP A 636 -20.33 -6.50 -18.85
CA ASP A 636 -20.86 -5.18 -19.24
C ASP A 636 -21.26 -5.19 -20.72
N ILE A 637 -22.47 -5.68 -21.00
CA ILE A 637 -23.03 -5.74 -22.36
C ILE A 637 -23.32 -4.35 -22.98
N THR A 638 -23.07 -3.24 -22.26
CA THR A 638 -23.21 -1.89 -22.81
C THR A 638 -21.99 -1.45 -23.64
N ILE A 639 -20.89 -2.20 -23.54
CA ILE A 639 -19.64 -1.96 -24.26
C ILE A 639 -19.49 -3.02 -25.35
N SER A 640 -19.09 -2.60 -26.54
CA SER A 640 -18.80 -3.48 -27.66
C SER A 640 -17.71 -2.85 -28.52
N PRO A 641 -16.67 -3.60 -28.97
CA PRO A 641 -16.59 -5.07 -28.97
C PRO A 641 -15.96 -5.70 -27.71
N GLU A 642 -15.45 -4.91 -26.77
CA GLU A 642 -14.57 -5.41 -25.69
C GLU A 642 -15.36 -5.86 -24.45
N LYS A 643 -15.20 -7.14 -24.06
CA LYS A 643 -15.83 -7.70 -22.86
C LYS A 643 -15.12 -7.16 -21.60
N GLN A 644 -15.88 -6.54 -20.71
CA GLN A 644 -15.44 -6.10 -19.38
C GLN A 644 -16.36 -6.69 -18.31
N TYR A 645 -15.84 -6.97 -17.10
CA TYR A 645 -16.66 -7.46 -15.98
C TYR A 645 -17.09 -6.36 -14.99
N LEU A 646 -18.36 -6.44 -14.56
CA LEU A 646 -18.93 -5.68 -13.45
C LEU A 646 -18.91 -6.52 -12.17
N ILE A 647 -18.54 -5.89 -11.05
CA ILE A 647 -18.36 -6.51 -9.72
C ILE A 647 -19.21 -5.75 -8.69
N SER A 648 -19.86 -6.47 -7.77
CA SER A 648 -20.61 -5.87 -6.65
C SER A 648 -19.75 -5.79 -5.38
N LEU A 649 -19.74 -4.60 -4.76
CA LEU A 649 -19.11 -4.31 -3.47
C LEU A 649 -20.18 -3.77 -2.51
N ASP A 650 -20.49 -4.53 -1.45
CA ASP A 650 -21.42 -4.14 -0.40
C ASP A 650 -20.70 -3.27 0.64
N ILE A 651 -21.28 -2.10 0.93
CA ILE A 651 -20.75 -1.09 1.85
C ILE A 651 -21.68 -1.02 3.06
N ILE A 652 -21.15 -1.40 4.23
CA ILE A 652 -21.93 -1.58 5.45
C ILE A 652 -21.94 -0.29 6.28
N GLN A 653 -23.11 0.07 6.79
CA GLN A 653 -23.29 1.15 7.75
C GLN A 653 -22.56 0.91 9.07
N THR A 654 -22.21 2.00 9.75
CA THR A 654 -21.68 1.99 11.12
C THR A 654 -22.59 2.77 12.05
N LYS A 655 -22.36 2.65 13.36
CA LYS A 655 -22.92 3.53 14.40
C LYS A 655 -21.85 4.33 15.13
N ASP A 656 -20.58 4.08 14.86
CA ASP A 656 -19.50 4.91 15.38
C ASP A 656 -19.53 6.27 14.66
N LYS A 657 -19.27 7.34 15.39
CA LYS A 657 -19.19 8.71 14.85
C LYS A 657 -17.80 9.05 14.31
N SER A 658 -16.77 8.31 14.71
CA SER A 658 -15.39 8.47 14.22
C SER A 658 -15.18 7.79 12.87
N GLU A 659 -15.90 6.70 12.59
CA GLU A 659 -15.81 5.98 11.32
C GLU A 659 -16.56 6.67 10.17
N LYS A 660 -16.00 6.61 8.97
CA LYS A 660 -16.63 7.13 7.73
C LYS A 660 -18.03 6.57 7.47
N SER A 661 -18.94 7.44 7.02
CA SER A 661 -20.27 7.08 6.53
C SER A 661 -20.19 6.27 5.23
N VAL A 662 -21.27 5.56 4.92
CA VAL A 662 -21.46 4.90 3.62
C VAL A 662 -21.36 5.91 2.47
N GLU A 663 -21.92 7.12 2.65
CA GLU A 663 -21.85 8.23 1.69
C GLU A 663 -20.41 8.70 1.43
N SER A 664 -19.60 8.88 2.48
CA SER A 664 -18.17 9.21 2.34
C SER A 664 -17.42 8.09 1.61
N ILE A 665 -17.62 6.83 2.01
CA ILE A 665 -16.95 5.67 1.39
C ILE A 665 -17.25 5.58 -0.11
N ILE A 666 -18.49 5.84 -0.51
CA ILE A 666 -18.89 5.88 -1.93
C ILE A 666 -18.17 7.00 -2.67
N LYS A 667 -18.23 8.23 -2.12
CA LYS A 667 -17.65 9.42 -2.74
C LYS A 667 -16.12 9.31 -2.85
N ASP A 668 -15.47 8.85 -1.79
CA ASP A 668 -14.02 8.67 -1.70
C ASP A 668 -13.55 7.63 -2.73
N LEU A 669 -14.21 6.47 -2.77
CA LEU A 669 -13.85 5.38 -3.68
C LEU A 669 -14.10 5.75 -5.16
N ASP A 670 -15.22 6.41 -5.47
CA ASP A 670 -15.48 6.94 -6.82
C ASP A 670 -14.39 7.94 -7.22
N THR A 671 -14.09 8.92 -6.34
CA THR A 671 -13.04 9.93 -6.57
C THR A 671 -11.66 9.30 -6.79
N MET A 672 -11.31 8.26 -6.02
CA MET A 672 -10.04 7.54 -6.17
C MET A 672 -9.97 6.73 -7.46
N ILE A 673 -11.08 6.13 -7.93
CA ILE A 673 -11.12 5.37 -9.19
C ILE A 673 -11.07 6.31 -10.38
N LEU A 674 -11.88 7.37 -10.39
CA LEU A 674 -11.90 8.37 -11.48
C LEU A 674 -10.54 9.09 -11.62
N ASN A 675 -9.76 9.19 -10.55
CA ASN A 675 -8.42 9.81 -10.54
C ASN A 675 -7.30 8.81 -10.23
N LYS A 676 -7.45 7.56 -10.71
CA LYS A 676 -6.51 6.43 -10.58
C LYS A 676 -5.04 6.77 -10.93
N GLU A 677 -4.82 7.72 -11.83
CA GLU A 677 -3.48 8.22 -12.20
C GLU A 677 -2.65 8.76 -11.02
N VAL A 678 -3.31 9.32 -9.99
CA VAL A 678 -2.68 9.95 -8.81
C VAL A 678 -3.12 9.32 -7.49
N SER A 679 -3.93 8.25 -7.54
CA SER A 679 -4.48 7.59 -6.34
C SER A 679 -3.86 6.21 -6.13
N PRO A 680 -3.81 5.70 -4.88
CA PRO A 680 -3.34 4.35 -4.54
C PRO A 680 -3.98 3.21 -5.33
N ILE A 681 -5.15 3.43 -5.94
CA ILE A 681 -5.86 2.44 -6.78
C ILE A 681 -4.98 1.94 -7.93
N SER A 682 -4.03 2.72 -8.47
CA SER A 682 -3.14 2.23 -9.53
C SER A 682 -2.04 1.28 -9.04
N LEU A 683 -1.75 1.23 -7.73
CA LEU A 683 -0.60 0.52 -7.14
C LEU A 683 -0.96 -0.83 -6.52
N GLY A 684 -2.21 -1.06 -6.12
CA GLY A 684 -2.64 -2.33 -5.52
C GLY A 684 -2.70 -3.48 -6.55
N LYS A 685 -2.58 -4.73 -6.08
CA LYS A 685 -2.45 -5.93 -6.95
C LYS A 685 -3.73 -6.20 -7.74
N THR A 686 -4.89 -5.86 -7.18
CA THR A 686 -6.22 -6.06 -7.78
C THR A 686 -6.94 -4.76 -8.12
N THR A 687 -6.85 -3.75 -7.25
CA THR A 687 -7.41 -2.40 -7.45
C THR A 687 -6.91 -1.72 -8.73
N ARG A 688 -5.67 -1.99 -9.16
CA ARG A 688 -5.12 -1.50 -10.44
C ARG A 688 -5.90 -1.93 -11.67
N TYR A 689 -6.76 -2.94 -11.56
CA TYR A 689 -7.61 -3.39 -12.65
C TYR A 689 -8.96 -2.68 -12.73
N LEU A 690 -9.31 -1.82 -11.76
CA LEU A 690 -10.55 -1.02 -11.79
C LEU A 690 -10.52 0.02 -12.92
N ASP A 691 -11.68 0.23 -13.56
CA ASP A 691 -11.86 1.11 -14.71
C ASP A 691 -12.14 2.56 -14.28
N ALA A 692 -11.15 3.44 -14.54
CA ALA A 692 -11.21 4.87 -14.23
C ALA A 692 -12.26 5.65 -15.04
N THR A 693 -12.80 5.08 -16.13
CA THR A 693 -13.90 5.70 -16.89
C THR A 693 -15.28 5.38 -16.30
N TYR A 694 -15.38 4.31 -15.51
CA TYR A 694 -16.66 3.87 -14.93
C TYR A 694 -16.93 4.50 -13.56
N GLY A 695 -15.91 4.55 -12.69
CA GLY A 695 -16.06 4.96 -11.29
C GLY A 695 -16.73 3.87 -10.42
N LEU A 696 -17.49 4.31 -9.41
CA LEU A 696 -18.34 3.48 -8.56
C LEU A 696 -19.81 3.89 -8.75
N ARG A 697 -20.68 2.94 -9.11
CA ARG A 697 -22.11 3.21 -9.36
C ARG A 697 -22.97 2.52 -8.31
N THR A 698 -23.64 3.30 -7.46
CA THR A 698 -24.57 2.74 -6.46
C THR A 698 -25.75 2.04 -7.12
N THR A 699 -26.21 0.94 -6.53
CA THR A 699 -27.42 0.26 -6.99
C THR A 699 -28.63 1.17 -6.73
N GLN A 700 -29.22 1.69 -7.81
CA GLN A 700 -30.36 2.61 -7.70
C GLN A 700 -31.53 1.93 -6.99
N ASN A 701 -32.18 2.66 -6.07
CA ASN A 701 -33.38 2.18 -5.40
C ASN A 701 -34.46 1.81 -6.45
N LEU A 702 -34.69 0.50 -6.62
CA LEU A 702 -35.57 -0.07 -7.63
C LEU A 702 -36.98 0.51 -7.58
N TRP A 703 -37.45 0.89 -6.39
CA TRP A 703 -38.74 1.56 -6.21
C TRP A 703 -38.82 2.87 -6.99
N ASN A 704 -37.80 3.73 -6.91
CA ASN A 704 -37.80 5.01 -7.61
C ASN A 704 -37.69 4.84 -9.13
N LYS A 705 -36.85 3.90 -9.59
CA LYS A 705 -36.66 3.62 -11.02
C LYS A 705 -37.91 3.00 -11.67
N TYR A 706 -38.67 2.18 -10.93
CA TYR A 706 -39.76 1.36 -11.48
C TYR A 706 -41.15 1.60 -10.89
N LYS A 707 -41.34 2.63 -10.06
CA LYS A 707 -42.63 3.03 -9.48
C LYS A 707 -43.79 3.00 -10.48
N THR A 708 -43.58 3.54 -11.69
CA THR A 708 -44.61 3.59 -12.75
C THR A 708 -44.94 2.21 -13.31
N LYS A 709 -43.94 1.35 -13.57
CA LYS A 709 -44.16 -0.04 -14.01
C LYS A 709 -44.87 -0.86 -12.93
N ILE A 710 -44.43 -0.74 -11.68
CA ILE A 710 -45.01 -1.44 -10.52
C ILE A 710 -46.47 -1.01 -10.30
N VAL A 711 -46.79 0.28 -10.42
CA VAL A 711 -48.18 0.77 -10.35
C VAL A 711 -49.04 0.20 -11.48
N MET A 712 -48.52 0.04 -12.70
CA MET A 712 -49.28 -0.62 -13.79
C MET A 712 -49.57 -2.10 -13.48
N VAL A 713 -48.64 -2.83 -12.86
CA VAL A 713 -48.88 -4.21 -12.39
C VAL A 713 -50.00 -4.26 -11.34
N PHE A 714 -50.00 -3.34 -10.36
CA PHE A 714 -51.08 -3.24 -9.38
C PHE A 714 -52.45 -2.87 -10.01
N ILE A 715 -52.47 -2.03 -11.04
CA ILE A 715 -53.71 -1.70 -11.79
C ILE A 715 -54.22 -2.92 -12.57
N ALA A 716 -53.34 -3.70 -13.20
CA ALA A 716 -53.70 -4.93 -13.89
C ALA A 716 -54.28 -5.98 -12.91
N LEU A 717 -53.62 -6.18 -11.77
CA LEU A 717 -54.07 -7.08 -10.70
C LEU A 717 -55.43 -6.63 -10.12
N GLY A 718 -55.61 -5.34 -9.85
CA GLY A 718 -56.88 -4.77 -9.40
C GLY A 718 -58.01 -4.97 -10.43
N THR A 719 -57.70 -4.88 -11.72
CA THR A 719 -58.64 -5.13 -12.82
C THR A 719 -59.04 -6.62 -12.88
N LEU A 720 -58.09 -7.54 -12.74
CA LEU A 720 -58.36 -8.99 -12.66
C LEU A 720 -59.24 -9.34 -11.45
N ILE A 721 -58.98 -8.74 -10.28
CA ILE A 721 -59.82 -8.89 -9.07
C ILE A 721 -61.23 -8.33 -9.30
N MET A 722 -61.37 -7.17 -9.97
CA MET A 722 -62.68 -6.61 -10.32
C MET A 722 -63.46 -7.53 -11.26
N LEU A 723 -62.81 -8.10 -12.29
CA LEU A 723 -63.42 -9.07 -13.20
C LEU A 723 -63.85 -10.35 -12.48
N PHE A 724 -63.02 -10.87 -11.57
CA PHE A 724 -63.36 -11.99 -10.69
C PHE A 724 -64.61 -11.70 -9.85
N LEU A 725 -64.68 -10.53 -9.20
CA LEU A 725 -65.85 -10.13 -8.40
C LEU A 725 -67.13 -9.96 -9.24
N LEU A 726 -67.02 -9.46 -10.48
CA LEU A 726 -68.14 -9.35 -11.42
C LEU A 726 -68.63 -10.74 -11.88
N ALA A 727 -67.73 -11.66 -12.19
CA ALA A 727 -68.07 -13.04 -12.54
C ALA A 727 -68.73 -13.78 -11.35
N GLN A 728 -68.18 -13.63 -10.14
CA GLN A 728 -68.71 -14.22 -8.91
C GLN A 728 -70.08 -13.64 -8.51
N ARG A 729 -70.39 -12.39 -8.89
CA ARG A 729 -71.74 -11.83 -8.79
C ARG A 729 -72.70 -12.41 -9.83
N ARG A 730 -72.24 -12.70 -11.05
CA ARG A 730 -73.06 -13.17 -12.17
C ARG A 730 -73.44 -14.64 -12.07
N GLU A 731 -72.51 -15.51 -11.71
CA GLU A 731 -72.76 -16.95 -11.56
C GLU A 731 -71.94 -17.52 -10.40
N LYS A 732 -72.58 -17.68 -9.24
CA LYS A 732 -71.95 -18.19 -8.00
C LYS A 732 -71.57 -19.68 -8.07
N LYS A 733 -72.11 -20.44 -9.03
CA LYS A 733 -71.78 -21.86 -9.27
C LYS A 733 -70.66 -22.06 -10.31
N GLY A 734 -70.06 -20.99 -10.82
CA GLY A 734 -68.87 -21.04 -11.68
C GLY A 734 -67.58 -21.09 -10.86
N GLN A 735 -66.55 -21.77 -11.36
CA GLN A 735 -65.18 -21.74 -10.84
C GLN A 735 -64.49 -20.45 -11.29
N ASN A 736 -65.05 -19.29 -10.92
CA ASN A 736 -64.64 -17.98 -11.45
C ASN A 736 -63.19 -17.59 -11.09
N MET A 737 -62.55 -18.31 -10.16
CA MET A 737 -61.10 -18.21 -9.87
C MET A 737 -60.23 -18.40 -11.12
N ALA A 738 -60.74 -19.09 -12.14
CA ALA A 738 -60.13 -19.22 -13.46
C ALA A 738 -59.78 -17.88 -14.13
N ILE A 739 -60.43 -16.76 -13.77
CA ILE A 739 -60.05 -15.41 -14.23
C ILE A 739 -58.66 -15.01 -13.71
N LEU A 740 -58.37 -15.31 -12.44
CA LEU A 740 -57.09 -15.00 -11.83
C LEU A 740 -56.00 -15.96 -12.33
N GLN A 741 -56.33 -17.25 -12.47
CA GLN A 741 -55.43 -18.26 -13.06
C GLN A 741 -55.04 -17.90 -14.50
N LEU A 742 -56.00 -17.49 -15.34
CA LEU A 742 -55.72 -17.00 -16.70
C LEU A 742 -54.79 -15.79 -16.71
N GLY A 743 -54.97 -14.87 -15.76
CA GLY A 743 -54.09 -13.70 -15.60
C GLY A 743 -52.67 -14.08 -15.22
N LEU A 744 -52.49 -15.08 -14.35
CA LEU A 744 -51.18 -15.60 -13.95
C LEU A 744 -50.46 -16.32 -15.10
N ILE A 745 -51.13 -17.23 -15.81
CA ILE A 745 -50.55 -17.98 -16.95
C ILE A 745 -50.06 -17.02 -18.05
N ILE A 746 -50.83 -15.96 -18.33
CA ILE A 746 -50.44 -14.95 -19.33
C ILE A 746 -49.28 -14.08 -18.82
N PHE A 747 -49.23 -13.77 -17.52
CA PHE A 747 -48.15 -12.95 -16.93
C PHE A 747 -46.81 -13.71 -16.91
N ASP A 748 -46.81 -14.98 -16.53
CA ASP A 748 -45.61 -15.82 -16.43
C ASP A 748 -44.90 -15.93 -17.78
N LEU A 749 -45.63 -16.38 -18.81
CA LEU A 749 -45.15 -16.49 -20.19
C LEU A 749 -44.53 -15.18 -20.71
N LEU A 750 -45.16 -14.04 -20.41
CA LEU A 750 -44.65 -12.73 -20.80
C LEU A 750 -43.35 -12.39 -20.04
N MET A 751 -43.27 -12.70 -18.75
CA MET A 751 -42.09 -12.43 -17.92
C MET A 751 -40.90 -13.32 -18.26
N ASP A 752 -41.11 -14.59 -18.63
CA ASP A 752 -40.05 -15.49 -19.09
C ASP A 752 -39.53 -15.12 -20.48
N ILE A 753 -40.42 -14.81 -21.43
CA ILE A 753 -40.00 -14.33 -22.76
C ILE A 753 -39.20 -13.03 -22.62
N LEU A 754 -39.60 -12.11 -21.74
CA LEU A 754 -38.85 -10.88 -21.47
C LEU A 754 -37.49 -11.16 -20.80
N PHE A 755 -37.40 -12.12 -19.89
CA PHE A 755 -36.14 -12.53 -19.27
C PHE A 755 -35.18 -13.15 -20.30
N VAL A 756 -35.66 -14.09 -21.12
CA VAL A 756 -34.85 -14.75 -22.16
C VAL A 756 -34.42 -13.77 -23.26
N SER A 757 -35.29 -12.84 -23.64
CA SER A 757 -34.99 -11.79 -24.62
C SER A 757 -33.92 -10.81 -24.14
N ASN A 758 -34.01 -10.34 -22.89
CA ASN A 758 -33.33 -9.13 -22.45
C ASN A 758 -32.24 -9.35 -21.40
N ASN A 759 -32.27 -10.45 -20.63
CA ASN A 759 -31.42 -10.66 -19.45
C ASN A 759 -30.71 -12.01 -19.41
N ALA A 760 -31.15 -13.03 -20.16
CA ALA A 760 -30.48 -14.33 -20.18
C ALA A 760 -29.06 -14.29 -20.79
N ARG A 761 -28.62 -13.16 -21.35
CA ARG A 761 -27.25 -12.90 -21.80
C ARG A 761 -26.37 -12.15 -20.79
N ASP A 762 -26.92 -11.70 -19.67
CA ASP A 762 -26.16 -11.01 -18.61
C ASP A 762 -25.12 -11.95 -17.96
N VAL A 763 -25.32 -13.26 -18.10
CA VAL A 763 -24.46 -14.35 -17.62
C VAL A 763 -24.34 -15.41 -18.71
N ASP A 764 -23.21 -15.45 -19.42
CA ASP A 764 -22.98 -16.27 -20.63
C ASP A 764 -23.50 -17.72 -20.54
N TRP A 765 -23.23 -18.40 -19.42
CA TRP A 765 -23.58 -19.82 -19.24
C TRP A 765 -25.06 -20.09 -18.95
N LEU A 766 -25.85 -19.07 -18.58
CA LEU A 766 -27.29 -19.20 -18.32
C LEU A 766 -28.14 -19.07 -19.58
N TYR A 767 -27.62 -18.52 -20.67
CA TYR A 767 -28.40 -18.28 -21.90
C TYR A 767 -28.99 -19.57 -22.48
N ILE A 768 -28.16 -20.59 -22.69
CA ILE A 768 -28.59 -21.86 -23.31
C ILE A 768 -29.60 -22.60 -22.41
N PRO A 769 -29.37 -22.79 -21.10
CA PRO A 769 -30.39 -23.30 -20.18
C PRO A 769 -31.71 -22.51 -20.23
N SER A 770 -31.66 -21.18 -20.21
CA SER A 770 -32.86 -20.34 -20.19
C SER A 770 -33.72 -20.51 -21.46
N VAL A 771 -33.08 -20.64 -22.63
CA VAL A 771 -33.80 -20.91 -23.89
C VAL A 771 -34.40 -22.33 -23.89
N ILE A 772 -33.69 -23.33 -23.37
CA ILE A 772 -34.17 -24.72 -23.31
C ILE A 772 -35.39 -24.83 -22.38
N PHE A 773 -35.31 -24.29 -21.17
CA PHE A 773 -36.39 -24.36 -20.17
C PHE A 773 -37.57 -23.43 -20.47
N LEU A 774 -37.48 -22.54 -21.46
CA LEU A 774 -38.64 -21.86 -22.06
C LEU A 774 -39.24 -22.67 -23.22
N THR A 775 -38.42 -23.18 -24.14
CA THR A 775 -38.92 -23.75 -25.40
C THR A 775 -39.40 -25.20 -25.29
N VAL A 776 -38.78 -26.02 -24.43
CA VAL A 776 -39.12 -27.44 -24.29
C VAL A 776 -40.46 -27.65 -23.58
N PRO A 777 -40.77 -26.99 -22.45
CA PRO A 777 -42.09 -27.10 -21.82
C PRO A 777 -43.19 -26.63 -22.77
N ILE A 778 -43.01 -25.47 -23.41
CA ILE A 778 -44.00 -24.94 -24.36
C ILE A 778 -44.29 -25.91 -25.50
N GLY A 779 -43.27 -26.55 -26.06
CA GLY A 779 -43.42 -27.58 -27.09
C GLY A 779 -44.23 -28.79 -26.61
N LEU A 780 -43.89 -29.32 -25.43
CA LEU A 780 -44.55 -30.48 -24.82
C LEU A 780 -46.01 -30.18 -24.43
N ASN A 781 -46.25 -29.03 -23.79
CA ASN A 781 -47.57 -28.56 -23.39
C ASN A 781 -48.47 -28.35 -24.61
N THR A 782 -47.95 -27.74 -25.69
CA THR A 782 -48.68 -27.54 -26.95
C THR A 782 -49.07 -28.88 -27.61
N VAL A 783 -48.13 -29.84 -27.70
CA VAL A 783 -48.40 -31.17 -28.28
C VAL A 783 -49.43 -31.93 -27.43
N LEU A 784 -49.30 -31.90 -26.11
CA LEU A 784 -50.23 -32.55 -25.19
C LEU A 784 -51.64 -31.91 -25.28
N ALA A 785 -51.73 -30.59 -25.35
CA ALA A 785 -53.00 -29.88 -25.52
C ALA A 785 -53.70 -30.25 -26.83
N PHE A 786 -52.96 -30.29 -27.95
CA PHE A 786 -53.49 -30.68 -29.24
C PHE A 786 -53.97 -32.15 -29.26
N LEU A 787 -53.22 -33.06 -28.64
CA LEU A 787 -53.62 -34.47 -28.49
C LEU A 787 -54.88 -34.62 -27.64
N ILE A 788 -55.00 -33.89 -26.53
CA ILE A 788 -56.19 -33.91 -25.65
C ILE A 788 -57.41 -33.43 -26.43
N ILE A 789 -57.34 -32.27 -27.10
CA ILE A 789 -58.47 -31.69 -27.85
C ILE A 789 -58.85 -32.55 -29.06
N THR A 790 -57.88 -33.16 -29.75
CA THR A 790 -58.14 -34.08 -30.87
C THR A 790 -58.79 -35.37 -30.40
N ASN A 791 -58.34 -35.95 -29.27
CA ASN A 791 -58.93 -37.14 -28.68
C ASN A 791 -60.36 -36.88 -28.17
N GLU A 792 -60.59 -35.76 -27.49
CA GLU A 792 -61.92 -35.39 -26.99
C GLU A 792 -62.91 -35.07 -28.13
N ASN A 793 -62.46 -34.60 -29.29
CA ASN A 793 -63.31 -34.46 -30.48
C ASN A 793 -63.83 -35.80 -31.05
N THR A 794 -63.43 -36.95 -30.51
CA THR A 794 -64.09 -38.25 -30.80
C THR A 794 -65.35 -38.49 -29.94
N ASN A 795 -65.51 -37.79 -28.82
CA ASN A 795 -66.70 -37.84 -27.96
C ASN A 795 -67.81 -36.96 -28.56
N GLN A 796 -69.00 -37.52 -28.78
CA GLN A 796 -70.14 -36.80 -29.35
C GLN A 796 -70.54 -35.54 -28.56
N GLU A 797 -70.47 -35.55 -27.24
CA GLU A 797 -70.84 -34.38 -26.42
C GLU A 797 -69.82 -33.25 -26.60
N PHE A 798 -68.53 -33.58 -26.55
CA PHE A 798 -67.45 -32.61 -26.71
C PHE A 798 -67.40 -32.08 -28.14
N PHE A 799 -67.50 -32.94 -29.16
CA PHE A 799 -67.54 -32.55 -30.56
C PHE A 799 -68.70 -31.58 -30.87
N LYS A 800 -69.88 -31.82 -30.27
CA LYS A 800 -71.05 -30.93 -30.39
C LYS A 800 -70.81 -29.57 -29.74
N TRP A 801 -70.16 -29.53 -28.57
CA TRP A 801 -69.76 -28.29 -27.91
C TRP A 801 -68.65 -27.54 -28.69
N PHE A 802 -67.65 -28.26 -29.20
CA PHE A 802 -66.53 -27.74 -29.98
C PHE A 802 -67.01 -27.15 -31.32
N SER A 803 -67.95 -27.81 -31.98
CA SER A 803 -68.59 -27.30 -33.21
C SER A 803 -69.30 -25.95 -33.01
N GLN A 804 -69.75 -25.64 -31.78
CA GLN A 804 -70.41 -24.38 -31.43
C GLN A 804 -69.43 -23.30 -30.93
N HIS A 805 -68.34 -23.70 -30.27
CA HIS A 805 -67.45 -22.78 -29.54
C HIS A 805 -65.98 -22.86 -29.98
N GLY A 806 -65.69 -23.50 -31.12
CA GLY A 806 -64.34 -23.90 -31.56
C GLY A 806 -63.30 -22.78 -31.57
N LYS A 807 -63.68 -21.53 -31.86
CA LYS A 807 -62.76 -20.37 -31.76
C LYS A 807 -62.20 -20.19 -30.34
N VAL A 808 -63.02 -20.37 -29.32
CA VAL A 808 -62.60 -20.31 -27.91
C VAL A 808 -61.74 -21.52 -27.58
N ALA A 809 -62.14 -22.72 -28.01
CA ALA A 809 -61.35 -23.92 -27.82
C ALA A 809 -59.94 -23.79 -28.43
N SER A 810 -59.80 -23.28 -29.66
CA SER A 810 -58.50 -23.03 -30.30
C SER A 810 -57.65 -22.02 -29.54
N ILE A 811 -58.22 -20.91 -29.04
CA ILE A 811 -57.49 -19.93 -28.22
C ILE A 811 -56.95 -20.58 -26.94
N PHE A 812 -57.78 -21.34 -26.22
CA PHE A 812 -57.33 -22.04 -25.02
C PHE A 812 -56.42 -23.24 -25.31
N THR A 813 -56.46 -23.84 -26.51
CA THR A 813 -55.48 -24.85 -26.95
C THR A 813 -54.10 -24.22 -27.18
N LEU A 814 -54.05 -22.98 -27.69
CA LEU A 814 -52.80 -22.23 -27.87
C LEU A 814 -52.26 -21.70 -26.53
N LEU A 815 -53.13 -21.19 -25.65
CA LEU A 815 -52.73 -20.78 -24.29
C LEU A 815 -52.29 -21.96 -23.43
N ALA A 816 -52.84 -23.16 -23.68
CA ALA A 816 -52.38 -24.42 -23.09
C ALA A 816 -51.01 -24.88 -23.61
N GLY A 817 -50.43 -24.14 -24.56
CA GLY A 817 -49.00 -24.22 -24.87
C GLY A 817 -48.11 -23.56 -23.82
N ALA A 818 -48.60 -22.58 -23.05
CA ALA A 818 -47.86 -22.04 -21.90
C ALA A 818 -48.03 -22.98 -20.70
N ASP A 819 -49.22 -22.99 -20.09
CA ASP A 819 -49.59 -23.93 -19.02
C ASP A 819 -50.79 -24.76 -19.47
N ILE A 820 -50.62 -26.09 -19.49
CA ILE A 820 -51.65 -27.07 -19.83
C ILE A 820 -52.90 -26.98 -18.94
N GLU A 821 -52.80 -26.43 -17.71
CA GLU A 821 -53.97 -26.13 -16.88
C GLU A 821 -54.91 -25.07 -17.51
N ALA A 822 -54.47 -24.30 -18.51
CA ALA A 822 -55.36 -23.42 -19.28
C ALA A 822 -56.52 -24.18 -19.96
N LEU A 823 -56.36 -25.47 -20.27
CA LEU A 823 -57.50 -26.30 -20.74
C LEU A 823 -58.59 -26.46 -19.67
N THR A 824 -58.25 -26.46 -18.37
CA THR A 824 -59.26 -26.57 -17.30
C THR A 824 -60.22 -25.38 -17.27
N ILE A 825 -59.80 -24.22 -17.79
CA ILE A 825 -60.64 -23.02 -17.90
C ILE A 825 -61.84 -23.27 -18.82
N LEU A 826 -61.71 -24.13 -19.84
CA LEU A 826 -62.81 -24.49 -20.74
C LEU A 826 -63.96 -25.27 -20.07
N GLN A 827 -63.76 -25.87 -18.89
CA GLN A 827 -64.79 -26.56 -18.10
C GLN A 827 -65.21 -25.81 -16.82
N SER A 828 -64.64 -24.62 -16.57
CA SER A 828 -64.79 -23.86 -15.32
C SER A 828 -66.20 -23.29 -15.04
N ASN A 829 -67.09 -23.24 -16.04
CA ASN A 829 -68.34 -22.47 -16.02
C ASN A 829 -68.14 -20.97 -15.68
N MET A 830 -66.96 -20.42 -16.01
CA MET A 830 -66.57 -19.04 -15.72
C MET A 830 -67.60 -18.01 -16.22
N ALA A 831 -68.03 -17.15 -15.31
CA ALA A 831 -69.08 -16.13 -15.47
C ALA A 831 -70.41 -16.64 -16.08
N GLY A 832 -70.67 -17.96 -16.00
CA GLY A 832 -71.88 -18.62 -16.52
C GLY A 832 -71.94 -18.82 -18.04
N PHE A 833 -70.86 -18.55 -18.79
CA PHE A 833 -70.86 -18.64 -20.26
C PHE A 833 -70.86 -20.10 -20.78
N SER A 834 -71.56 -20.37 -21.88
CA SER A 834 -71.63 -21.71 -22.52
C SER A 834 -70.28 -22.19 -23.06
N PHE A 835 -69.42 -21.27 -23.50
CA PHE A 835 -68.06 -21.56 -23.97
C PHE A 835 -67.04 -21.85 -22.86
N PHE A 836 -67.49 -21.90 -21.59
CA PHE A 836 -66.71 -22.47 -20.48
C PHE A 836 -67.39 -23.70 -19.86
N ARG A 837 -68.19 -24.43 -20.65
CA ARG A 837 -68.88 -25.69 -20.26
C ARG A 837 -68.46 -26.87 -21.14
N ALA A 838 -67.17 -27.00 -21.44
CA ALA A 838 -66.64 -28.13 -22.20
C ALA A 838 -66.82 -29.45 -21.44
N PRO A 839 -67.46 -30.47 -22.02
CA PRO A 839 -67.74 -31.74 -21.34
C PRO A 839 -66.53 -32.69 -21.46
N PHE A 840 -65.39 -32.32 -20.84
CA PHE A 840 -64.19 -33.16 -20.84
C PHE A 840 -64.43 -34.52 -20.18
N SER A 841 -63.91 -35.58 -20.79
CA SER A 841 -63.84 -36.91 -20.19
C SER A 841 -62.96 -36.94 -18.93
N ASN A 842 -63.13 -37.98 -18.12
CA ASN A 842 -62.27 -38.21 -16.96
C ASN A 842 -60.82 -38.58 -17.38
N GLU A 843 -60.63 -39.10 -18.60
CA GLU A 843 -59.31 -39.37 -19.16
C GLU A 843 -58.59 -38.07 -19.52
N ALA A 844 -59.25 -37.13 -20.19
CA ALA A 844 -58.70 -35.80 -20.47
C ALA A 844 -58.37 -35.04 -19.19
N LYS A 845 -59.26 -35.05 -18.18
CA LYS A 845 -58.99 -34.47 -16.86
C LYS A 845 -57.77 -35.10 -16.17
N SER A 846 -57.52 -36.39 -16.38
CA SER A 846 -56.32 -37.08 -15.89
C SER A 846 -55.06 -36.66 -16.67
N LYS A 847 -55.13 -36.59 -18.00
CA LYS A 847 -54.02 -36.16 -18.87
C LYS A 847 -53.61 -34.70 -18.61
N ILE A 848 -54.56 -33.78 -18.43
CA ILE A 848 -54.29 -32.38 -18.05
C ILE A 848 -53.57 -32.34 -16.69
N PHE A 849 -54.08 -33.05 -15.68
CA PHE A 849 -53.47 -33.10 -14.35
C PHE A 849 -52.03 -33.65 -14.38
N TRP A 850 -51.77 -34.74 -15.10
CA TRP A 850 -50.42 -35.30 -15.20
C TRP A 850 -49.46 -34.47 -16.06
N GLY A 851 -49.96 -33.80 -17.11
CA GLY A 851 -49.18 -32.81 -17.86
C GLY A 851 -48.75 -31.63 -16.99
N ALA A 852 -49.68 -31.09 -16.19
CA ALA A 852 -49.41 -29.99 -15.29
C ALA A 852 -48.37 -30.37 -14.23
N CYS A 853 -48.49 -31.60 -13.66
CA CYS A 853 -47.47 -32.18 -12.78
C CYS A 853 -46.09 -32.30 -13.44
N LEU A 854 -46.01 -32.61 -14.75
CA LEU A 854 -44.74 -32.67 -15.48
C LEU A 854 -44.14 -31.27 -15.70
N SER A 855 -44.98 -30.27 -16.00
CA SER A 855 -44.56 -28.88 -16.29
C SER A 855 -43.73 -28.31 -15.13
N VAL A 856 -44.17 -28.47 -13.88
CA VAL A 856 -43.45 -28.00 -12.66
C VAL A 856 -41.99 -28.49 -12.58
N PHE A 857 -41.70 -29.70 -13.05
CA PHE A 857 -40.34 -30.25 -13.02
C PHE A 857 -39.49 -29.84 -14.24
N LEU A 858 -40.12 -29.44 -15.34
CA LEU A 858 -39.46 -29.02 -16.58
C LEU A 858 -39.35 -27.49 -16.73
N GLU A 859 -40.11 -26.72 -15.96
CA GLU A 859 -40.31 -25.27 -16.15
C GLU A 859 -40.12 -24.52 -14.82
N ASP A 860 -41.13 -24.55 -13.92
CA ASP A 860 -41.15 -23.78 -12.66
C ASP A 860 -39.85 -23.92 -11.82
N ILE A 861 -39.39 -25.17 -11.60
CA ILE A 861 -38.23 -25.45 -10.73
C ILE A 861 -36.89 -25.03 -11.38
N PRO A 862 -36.57 -25.40 -12.64
CA PRO A 862 -35.40 -24.90 -13.34
C PRO A 862 -35.32 -23.36 -13.44
N GLN A 863 -36.44 -22.70 -13.74
CA GLN A 863 -36.51 -21.23 -13.87
C GLN A 863 -36.08 -20.51 -12.58
N VAL A 864 -36.66 -20.88 -11.44
CA VAL A 864 -36.35 -20.27 -10.13
C VAL A 864 -34.87 -20.44 -9.75
N PHE A 865 -34.24 -21.55 -10.14
CA PHE A 865 -32.80 -21.74 -9.94
C PHE A 865 -31.94 -20.82 -10.81
N ILE A 866 -32.29 -20.67 -12.09
CA ILE A 866 -31.59 -19.80 -13.06
C ILE A 866 -31.65 -18.33 -12.61
N GLN A 867 -32.85 -17.82 -12.32
CA GLN A 867 -33.10 -16.41 -12.06
C GLN A 867 -32.47 -15.91 -10.72
N ARG A 868 -32.11 -16.83 -9.81
CA ARG A 868 -31.41 -16.53 -8.54
C ARG A 868 -29.92 -16.17 -8.72
N ASN A 869 -29.31 -16.53 -9.85
CA ASN A 869 -27.87 -16.42 -10.05
C ASN A 869 -27.41 -15.11 -10.71
N THR A 870 -28.34 -14.28 -11.21
CA THR A 870 -28.06 -12.94 -11.74
C THR A 870 -27.40 -12.05 -10.68
N VAL A 871 -26.57 -11.08 -11.11
CA VAL A 871 -25.78 -10.23 -10.19
C VAL A 871 -26.44 -8.88 -9.95
N ASN A 872 -26.89 -8.22 -11.02
CA ASN A 872 -27.67 -6.99 -10.96
C ASN A 872 -29.16 -7.30 -11.18
N TYR A 873 -29.99 -7.11 -10.16
CA TYR A 873 -31.44 -7.33 -10.26
C TYR A 873 -32.13 -6.16 -10.97
N ASP A 874 -32.25 -6.24 -12.29
CA ASP A 874 -33.25 -5.43 -12.98
C ASP A 874 -34.67 -5.95 -12.66
N ILE A 875 -35.68 -5.10 -12.90
CA ILE A 875 -37.08 -5.39 -12.58
C ILE A 875 -37.65 -6.59 -13.33
N ILE A 876 -37.07 -6.96 -14.48
CA ILE A 876 -37.46 -8.16 -15.24
C ILE A 876 -37.06 -9.41 -14.45
N PRO A 877 -35.77 -9.74 -14.21
CA PRO A 877 -35.36 -10.83 -13.33
C PRO A 877 -36.09 -10.91 -11.99
N LEU A 878 -36.35 -9.76 -11.34
CA LEU A 878 -37.07 -9.72 -10.07
C LEU A 878 -38.56 -10.09 -10.21
N LEU A 879 -39.27 -9.56 -11.21
CA LEU A 879 -40.67 -9.89 -11.44
C LEU A 879 -40.85 -11.32 -11.96
N THR A 880 -39.96 -11.83 -12.81
CA THR A 880 -40.00 -13.22 -13.26
C THR A 880 -39.77 -14.15 -12.07
N LEU A 881 -38.76 -13.90 -11.23
CA LEU A 881 -38.51 -14.69 -10.01
C LEU A 881 -39.70 -14.70 -9.05
N ILE A 882 -40.41 -13.57 -8.91
CA ILE A 882 -41.66 -13.51 -8.13
C ILE A 882 -42.77 -14.32 -8.81
N SER A 883 -42.89 -14.26 -10.13
CA SER A 883 -43.90 -14.97 -10.93
C SER A 883 -43.73 -16.49 -10.85
N SER A 884 -42.57 -17.02 -11.25
CA SER A 884 -42.26 -18.45 -11.19
C SER A 884 -42.36 -18.98 -9.75
N SER A 885 -41.97 -18.19 -8.72
CA SER A 885 -42.14 -18.58 -7.31
C SER A 885 -43.60 -18.65 -6.86
N LEU A 886 -44.45 -17.73 -7.34
CA LEU A 886 -45.88 -17.73 -7.03
C LEU A 886 -46.60 -18.88 -7.73
N ASN A 887 -46.33 -19.11 -9.01
CA ASN A 887 -46.92 -20.21 -9.77
C ASN A 887 -46.48 -21.56 -9.22
N LEU A 888 -45.19 -21.78 -8.93
CA LEU A 888 -44.69 -22.97 -8.24
C LEU A 888 -45.43 -23.21 -6.90
N THR A 889 -45.65 -22.16 -6.12
CA THR A 889 -46.35 -22.24 -4.83
C THR A 889 -47.83 -22.61 -5.01
N ILE A 890 -48.52 -22.00 -5.98
CA ILE A 890 -49.93 -22.28 -6.29
C ILE A 890 -50.08 -23.71 -6.82
N ASN A 891 -49.20 -24.13 -7.73
CA ASN A 891 -49.16 -25.46 -8.32
C ASN A 891 -48.95 -26.54 -7.26
N ILE A 892 -47.99 -26.37 -6.34
CA ILE A 892 -47.73 -27.30 -5.24
C ILE A 892 -48.95 -27.38 -4.29
N ILE A 893 -49.48 -26.25 -3.82
CA ILE A 893 -50.60 -26.22 -2.85
C ILE A 893 -51.87 -26.79 -3.47
N GLY A 894 -52.21 -26.39 -4.70
CA GLY A 894 -53.39 -26.86 -5.42
C GLY A 894 -53.36 -28.37 -5.66
N ARG A 895 -52.19 -28.93 -5.99
CA ARG A 895 -52.04 -30.37 -6.28
C ARG A 895 -51.97 -31.21 -5.02
N LEU A 896 -51.38 -30.71 -3.92
CA LEU A 896 -51.52 -31.31 -2.58
C LEU A 896 -53.01 -31.41 -2.17
N TYR A 897 -53.77 -30.32 -2.32
CA TYR A 897 -55.21 -30.31 -2.00
C TYR A 897 -56.01 -31.30 -2.86
N GLN A 898 -55.73 -31.39 -4.17
CA GLN A 898 -56.38 -32.36 -5.06
C GLN A 898 -55.99 -33.81 -4.74
N ALA A 899 -54.72 -34.08 -4.39
CA ALA A 899 -54.26 -35.41 -4.00
C ALA A 899 -54.92 -35.90 -2.71
N ILE A 900 -55.01 -35.04 -1.69
CA ILE A 900 -55.67 -35.34 -0.41
C ILE A 900 -57.16 -35.64 -0.62
N ASN A 901 -57.88 -34.84 -1.42
CA ASN A 901 -59.28 -35.13 -1.74
C ASN A 901 -59.45 -36.42 -2.56
N ARG A 902 -58.53 -36.75 -3.49
CA ARG A 902 -58.58 -38.02 -4.24
C ARG A 902 -58.36 -39.24 -3.33
N LEU A 903 -57.49 -39.14 -2.34
CA LEU A 903 -57.28 -40.20 -1.34
C LEU A 903 -58.53 -40.39 -0.47
N ARG A 904 -59.04 -39.31 0.15
CA ARG A 904 -60.21 -39.37 1.03
C ARG A 904 -61.47 -39.89 0.32
N ASN A 905 -61.70 -39.49 -0.93
CA ASN A 905 -62.83 -39.99 -1.72
C ASN A 905 -62.67 -41.47 -2.13
N LYS A 906 -61.44 -42.02 -2.11
CA LYS A 906 -61.20 -43.45 -2.37
C LYS A 906 -61.49 -44.29 -1.13
N GLU A 907 -61.10 -43.81 0.06
CA GLU A 907 -61.50 -44.42 1.34
C GLU A 907 -63.03 -44.44 1.50
N GLU A 908 -63.71 -43.35 1.14
CA GLU A 908 -65.19 -43.27 1.23
C GLU A 908 -65.92 -44.22 0.25
N LEU A 909 -65.28 -44.59 -0.86
CA LEU A 909 -65.77 -45.61 -1.80
C LEU A 909 -65.47 -47.04 -1.33
N GLU A 910 -64.29 -47.28 -0.75
CA GLU A 910 -63.91 -48.59 -0.19
C GLU A 910 -64.70 -48.92 1.09
N LEU A 911 -65.14 -47.92 1.86
CA LEU A 911 -66.08 -48.06 2.98
C LEU A 911 -67.52 -48.37 2.55
N LYS A 912 -68.01 -47.80 1.43
CA LYS A 912 -69.37 -48.06 0.91
C LYS A 912 -69.50 -49.37 0.12
N GLY A 913 -68.39 -50.04 -0.19
CA GLY A 913 -68.37 -51.28 -0.98
C GLY A 913 -68.59 -52.58 -0.21
N LYS A 914 -69.00 -52.55 1.08
CA LYS A 914 -69.02 -53.75 1.94
C LYS A 914 -70.35 -54.15 2.58
N ASP A 915 -71.32 -53.24 2.74
CA ASP A 915 -72.58 -53.52 3.45
C ASP A 915 -73.82 -53.12 2.64
N GLU A 916 -74.15 -53.90 1.60
CA GLU A 916 -75.55 -54.09 1.20
C GLU A 916 -75.82 -55.55 0.81
N GLY A 917 -76.47 -56.27 1.73
CA GLY A 917 -77.18 -57.51 1.48
C GLY A 917 -78.51 -57.50 2.22
N PHE A 918 -79.59 -57.88 1.54
CA PHE A 918 -80.98 -57.88 2.04
C PHE A 918 -81.59 -56.50 2.36
N GLY A 919 -82.04 -55.83 1.29
CA GLY A 919 -82.88 -54.65 1.35
C GLY A 919 -84.38 -54.89 1.58
N GLY A 920 -85.19 -53.90 1.17
CA GLY A 920 -86.65 -54.00 1.13
C GLY A 920 -87.41 -52.70 1.47
N LEU A 921 -88.12 -52.17 0.47
CA LEU A 921 -89.31 -51.30 0.56
C LEU A 921 -89.18 -49.83 1.08
N ASP A 922 -89.75 -48.92 0.28
CA ASP A 922 -90.23 -47.57 0.63
C ASP A 922 -91.33 -47.57 1.74
N PRO A 923 -91.76 -46.43 2.35
CA PRO A 923 -91.53 -45.02 1.98
C PRO A 923 -91.20 -44.01 3.15
N PHE A 924 -91.10 -42.72 2.78
CA PHE A 924 -91.22 -41.45 3.56
C PHE A 924 -92.20 -41.45 4.78
N PRO A 925 -92.13 -40.50 5.77
CA PRO A 925 -91.70 -39.08 5.65
C PRO A 925 -90.95 -38.42 6.87
N LYS A 926 -90.89 -37.07 6.86
CA LYS A 926 -90.34 -36.07 7.84
C LYS A 926 -91.09 -36.06 9.22
N PRO A 927 -90.75 -35.26 10.28
CA PRO A 927 -89.80 -34.12 10.39
C PRO A 927 -89.00 -33.85 11.72
N SER A 928 -88.01 -32.94 11.64
CA SER A 928 -87.62 -31.85 12.60
C SER A 928 -87.07 -32.04 14.05
N VAL A 929 -85.94 -31.33 14.31
CA VAL A 929 -85.51 -30.60 15.56
C VAL A 929 -84.85 -31.37 16.74
N GLY A 930 -83.76 -30.81 17.30
CA GLY A 930 -82.94 -31.29 18.45
C GLY A 930 -81.45 -31.46 18.07
N LYS A 931 -80.37 -30.98 18.71
CA LYS A 931 -80.00 -30.65 20.13
C LYS A 931 -79.99 -31.89 21.06
N ILE A 932 -78.95 -32.19 21.88
CA ILE A 932 -77.67 -31.49 22.21
C ILE A 932 -76.71 -32.44 23.02
N ASN A 933 -75.45 -32.03 23.29
CA ASN A 933 -74.46 -32.56 24.29
C ASN A 933 -73.78 -33.94 23.99
N ASP A 934 -72.46 -34.18 24.18
CA ASP A 934 -71.54 -34.34 25.36
C ASP A 934 -71.47 -35.82 25.85
N ASP A 935 -70.39 -36.43 26.38
CA ASP A 935 -68.96 -36.05 26.64
C ASP A 935 -68.03 -37.29 26.84
N GLU A 936 -66.79 -37.04 27.27
CA GLU A 936 -65.95 -37.82 28.22
C GLU A 936 -64.90 -38.88 27.77
N HIS A 937 -64.03 -39.26 28.73
CA HIS A 937 -62.68 -39.83 28.57
C HIS A 937 -62.32 -40.91 29.63
N LYS A 938 -61.44 -41.86 29.30
CA LYS A 938 -60.42 -42.55 30.16
C LYS A 938 -59.48 -43.42 29.28
N ILE A 939 -58.14 -43.57 29.44
CA ILE A 939 -57.20 -43.60 30.60
C ILE A 939 -57.24 -44.99 31.30
N ASP A 940 -56.17 -45.75 31.62
CA ASP A 940 -54.68 -45.60 31.73
C ASP A 940 -53.91 -46.57 30.77
N ILE A 941 -52.59 -46.56 30.45
CA ILE A 941 -51.29 -46.32 31.18
C ILE A 941 -50.84 -47.53 32.04
N LYS A 942 -49.55 -47.94 32.19
CA LYS A 942 -48.22 -47.37 31.82
C LYS A 942 -47.49 -48.28 30.77
N ASP A 943 -46.22 -48.76 30.74
CA ASP A 943 -44.93 -48.80 31.50
C ASP A 943 -43.76 -48.99 30.48
N ASP A 944 -42.66 -48.20 30.47
CA ASP A 944 -41.33 -48.30 31.14
C ASP A 944 -40.27 -49.25 30.50
N GLN A 945 -38.97 -48.89 30.34
CA GLN A 945 -38.26 -47.59 30.49
C GLN A 945 -36.84 -47.62 29.83
N LEU A 946 -36.30 -46.45 29.42
CA LEU A 946 -34.89 -46.02 29.22
C LEU A 946 -34.85 -44.88 28.15
N ASP A 947 -34.90 -43.58 28.50
CA ASP A 947 -33.79 -42.68 28.93
C ASP A 947 -32.73 -42.50 27.81
N VAL A 948 -32.28 -41.28 27.41
CA VAL A 948 -31.82 -40.15 28.24
C VAL A 948 -32.18 -38.75 27.66
N LYS A 949 -32.96 -37.95 28.41
CA LYS A 949 -32.92 -36.46 28.62
C LYS A 949 -32.89 -35.46 27.42
N ALA A 950 -33.11 -34.15 27.55
CA ALA A 950 -33.90 -33.24 28.43
C ALA A 950 -33.59 -31.77 27.99
N ALA A 951 -34.28 -30.68 28.37
CA ALA A 951 -35.71 -30.47 28.64
C ALA A 951 -36.04 -28.95 28.65
N LYS A 952 -37.17 -28.61 28.00
CA LYS A 952 -38.23 -27.64 28.39
C LYS A 952 -37.95 -26.38 29.25
N ASN A 953 -38.52 -25.28 28.72
CA ASN A 953 -39.39 -24.28 29.39
C ASN A 953 -38.82 -23.17 30.31
N LEU A 954 -39.11 -21.92 29.91
CA LEU A 954 -39.61 -20.74 30.67
C LEU A 954 -39.82 -19.62 29.61
N GLU A 955 -40.79 -18.69 29.64
CA GLU A 955 -42.03 -18.53 30.44
C GLU A 955 -43.06 -17.67 29.65
N LYS A 956 -44.28 -17.46 30.19
CA LYS A 956 -45.34 -16.59 29.66
C LYS A 956 -45.01 -15.09 29.81
N LYS A 957 -45.48 -14.24 28.88
CA LYS A 957 -46.46 -13.15 29.17
C LYS A 957 -46.95 -12.39 27.93
N ASN A 958 -48.11 -11.76 28.10
CA ASN A 958 -48.80 -10.91 27.10
C ASN A 958 -48.28 -9.46 27.15
N SER A 959 -48.41 -8.68 26.07
CA SER A 959 -49.43 -7.60 26.02
C SER A 959 -49.52 -6.79 24.71
N LYS A 960 -50.75 -6.30 24.47
CA LYS A 960 -51.24 -5.18 23.63
C LYS A 960 -50.26 -4.28 22.83
N SER A 961 -50.53 -4.17 21.53
CA SER A 961 -50.62 -2.92 20.73
C SER A 961 -51.39 -3.30 19.45
N SER A 962 -52.55 -2.75 19.06
CA SER A 962 -53.10 -1.38 19.07
C SER A 962 -52.50 -0.48 18.00
N PHE A 963 -53.38 0.03 17.12
CA PHE A 963 -53.11 0.93 16.00
C PHE A 963 -53.49 2.38 16.38
N GLN A 964 -53.13 3.36 15.53
CA GLN A 964 -53.41 4.81 15.65
C GLN A 964 -52.63 5.50 16.81
N GLU A 965 -52.22 6.77 16.74
CA GLU A 965 -52.39 7.88 15.75
C GLU A 965 -51.00 8.30 15.21
N MET A 966 -50.77 8.84 14.00
CA MET A 966 -51.26 10.02 13.28
C MET A 966 -50.76 11.40 13.82
N ILE A 967 -50.02 12.12 12.96
CA ILE A 967 -49.67 13.56 12.99
C ILE A 967 -48.73 14.05 14.11
N ASN A 968 -47.42 14.06 13.81
CA ASN A 968 -46.64 15.29 13.57
C ASN A 968 -45.37 14.95 12.77
#